data_AF-A0A951UJ96-F1
#
_entry.id   AF-A0A951UJ96-F1
#
_cell.length_a   1.000
_cell.length_b   1.000
_cell.length_c   1.000
_cell.angle_alpha   90.00
_cell.angle_beta   90.00
_cell.angle_gamma   90.00
#
_symmetry.space_group_name_H-M   'P 1'
#
loop_
_entity.id
_entity.type
_entity.pdbx_description
1 polymer ?
#
loop_
_entity_poly.entity_id
_entity_poly.type
_entity_poly.pdbx_seq_one_letter_code
_entity_poly.pdbx_strand_id
1 'polypeptide(L)'
;MTAIIVNQQVLERLKQAYSEKFGGSPKLLINELNNIYQNKTTNLKDVISDKTIRNFFNNAEPMKMQEKNLNFLCGVLLGCESYQEALRQQAALEEVEQQHSDLNVEWFERYQEYLRTKCGTMKVLTMTQPVQLDSIYANVNVLESIKGKKRKLIEDLISNISNESISFSRLNYKVTDKSIVALDSVKRYQKLLIWGSPGAGKTTFLKYLALHSNTEFGKQIVPIFISLKAFAEEEDKPNLIDVIRREFNVCFPEPAQFVQELLEQGNCLILLDGLDEIAESESNRIYRNINTFVEQFSKNRFIMTCRSGASDYTFEHFTEVEMADFNENQVLMFVKKWFASSQEPKLGDRFLEEVERNISIKELAINPLLLTMLCLVFEDNYEFPKNRYLLIEDAVNILIRKWDASRRIERDSINSFNLPYQRKVNMLSQIAYEAFNQEPQKFFWQQRELEKTIRNYIKNILESSSDNFDNQSLEVLKTVEVNHGLIVKQTKDLYSFSHLTFQEYFVAHYIIENRNTEIFNEVIKHHLTKRQWREVFLMIAGRLANADEFLKLMFQQINKLVKSQALQDMLTWLDDVTTFHAVKSSSWRAFYLFVDQIYEIYTNRVTKNNYSLAQGILIQRLAVILRQINVEQEKIIKRPQLANFSLNLVDIYAHVDARANEKEFDLQKVSPLLRKELPVSDEPFMIPQLISRVNIDKEQGIITMHKQEGQIILDKEHFPNQDSDSDVSIEQESNHSNDEDLNNHTLKMNNYEDLLEELLYLKDSFPYENAPKWEWQEWAKKLKGFMRLYLHIGFDDVKLSQEQIKSLEDYFYANILLIECIQGGSYSSKDLRNQLIDHLLLPSKRIPSELLSLSYKNS
;
A
#
# COMPACT_ATOMS: atom_id res chain seq x y z
N MET A 1 -89.04 -5.01 -14.07
CA MET A 1 -87.86 -4.86 -13.21
C MET A 1 -86.64 -4.80 -14.12
N THR A 2 -85.88 -3.71 -14.04
CA THR A 2 -84.68 -3.44 -14.82
C THR A 2 -83.57 -4.42 -14.45
N ALA A 3 -82.92 -5.01 -15.44
CA ALA A 3 -81.73 -5.85 -15.23
C ALA A 3 -80.49 -4.95 -15.21
N ILE A 4 -79.70 -5.03 -14.15
CA ILE A 4 -78.54 -4.17 -13.89
C ILE A 4 -77.26 -4.97 -14.19
N ILE A 5 -76.28 -4.33 -14.83
CA ILE A 5 -74.93 -4.91 -15.01
C ILE A 5 -74.23 -4.90 -13.65
N VAL A 6 -73.78 -6.06 -13.19
CA VAL A 6 -73.11 -6.19 -11.89
C VAL A 6 -71.69 -5.60 -11.97
N ASN A 7 -71.25 -4.88 -10.96
CA ASN A 7 -69.87 -4.40 -10.85
C ASN A 7 -68.94 -5.61 -10.74
N GLN A 8 -67.84 -5.59 -11.49
CA GLN A 8 -66.93 -6.75 -11.59
C GLN A 8 -66.39 -7.19 -10.24
N GLN A 9 -66.00 -6.27 -9.36
CA GLN A 9 -65.43 -6.62 -8.05
C GLN A 9 -66.50 -7.15 -7.09
N VAL A 10 -67.71 -6.60 -7.14
CA VAL A 10 -68.84 -7.16 -6.38
C VAL A 10 -69.19 -8.57 -6.89
N LEU A 11 -69.11 -8.81 -8.19
CA LEU A 11 -69.30 -10.14 -8.79
C LEU A 11 -68.24 -11.14 -8.29
N GLU A 12 -66.97 -10.75 -8.24
CA GLU A 12 -65.90 -11.61 -7.71
C GLU A 12 -66.09 -11.91 -6.21
N ARG A 13 -66.48 -10.92 -5.40
CA ARG A 13 -66.85 -11.15 -3.98
C ARG A 13 -68.02 -12.13 -3.86
N LEU A 14 -69.05 -12.00 -4.70
CA LEU A 14 -70.17 -12.93 -4.73
C LEU A 14 -69.71 -14.34 -5.13
N LYS A 15 -68.84 -14.48 -6.13
CA LYS A 15 -68.28 -15.77 -6.57
C LYS A 15 -67.45 -16.43 -5.47
N GLN A 16 -66.60 -15.66 -4.81
CA GLN A 16 -65.78 -16.14 -3.70
C GLN A 16 -66.65 -16.63 -2.55
N ALA A 17 -67.59 -15.80 -2.07
CA ALA A 17 -68.52 -16.18 -1.01
C ALA A 17 -69.41 -17.38 -1.41
N TYR A 18 -69.79 -17.48 -2.68
CA TYR A 18 -70.52 -18.64 -3.21
C TYR A 18 -69.70 -19.93 -3.18
N SER A 19 -68.41 -19.85 -3.53
CA SER A 19 -67.48 -20.98 -3.42
C SER A 19 -67.25 -21.38 -1.96
N GLU A 20 -66.99 -20.41 -1.08
CA GLU A 20 -66.67 -20.65 0.34
C GLU A 20 -67.85 -21.21 1.13
N LYS A 21 -69.04 -20.60 1.00
CA LYS A 21 -70.22 -20.98 1.79
C LYS A 21 -70.96 -22.19 1.23
N PHE A 22 -70.94 -22.38 -0.09
CA PHE A 22 -71.79 -23.36 -0.76
C PHE A 22 -71.02 -24.34 -1.67
N GLY A 23 -69.68 -24.28 -1.70
CA GLY A 23 -68.85 -25.18 -2.50
C GLY A 23 -69.14 -25.10 -4.01
N GLY A 24 -69.68 -23.99 -4.49
CA GLY A 24 -70.13 -23.85 -5.88
C GLY A 24 -71.38 -24.68 -6.24
N SER A 25 -72.15 -25.16 -5.25
CA SER A 25 -73.38 -25.94 -5.47
C SER A 25 -74.61 -25.02 -5.61
N PRO A 26 -75.25 -24.92 -6.78
CA PRO A 26 -76.43 -24.08 -6.95
C PRO A 26 -77.60 -24.57 -6.08
N LYS A 27 -77.72 -25.89 -5.89
CA LYS A 27 -78.80 -26.49 -5.09
C LYS A 27 -78.78 -26.03 -3.63
N LEU A 28 -77.60 -25.94 -3.02
CA LEU A 28 -77.47 -25.49 -1.63
C LEU A 28 -77.82 -24.00 -1.49
N LEU A 29 -77.34 -23.18 -2.42
CA LEU A 29 -77.68 -21.75 -2.44
C LEU A 29 -79.18 -21.52 -2.67
N ILE A 30 -79.83 -22.28 -3.57
CA ILE A 30 -81.29 -22.18 -3.82
C ILE A 30 -82.08 -22.55 -2.57
N ASN A 31 -81.69 -23.61 -1.87
CA ASN A 31 -82.36 -24.01 -0.62
C ASN A 31 -82.30 -22.89 0.42
N GLU A 32 -81.13 -22.25 0.56
CA GLU A 32 -80.96 -21.15 1.52
C GLU A 32 -81.75 -19.90 1.11
N LEU A 33 -81.73 -19.54 -0.17
CA LEU A 33 -82.55 -18.44 -0.72
C LEU A 33 -84.04 -18.69 -0.51
N ASN A 34 -84.51 -19.93 -0.71
CA ASN A 34 -85.90 -20.30 -0.49
C ASN A 34 -86.26 -20.26 1.00
N ASN A 35 -85.39 -20.75 1.89
CA ASN A 35 -85.60 -20.69 3.33
C ASN A 35 -85.78 -19.24 3.83
N ILE A 36 -85.00 -18.30 3.29
CA ILE A 36 -84.99 -16.92 3.75
C ILE A 36 -86.10 -16.08 3.09
N TYR A 37 -86.37 -16.28 1.79
CA TYR A 37 -87.19 -15.35 1.00
C TYR A 37 -88.47 -15.94 0.39
N GLN A 38 -88.73 -17.25 0.51
CA GLN A 38 -89.94 -17.86 -0.05
C GLN A 38 -91.14 -17.66 0.89
N ASN A 39 -92.16 -16.97 0.40
CA ASN A 39 -93.41 -16.76 1.15
C ASN A 39 -94.35 -17.95 0.93
N LYS A 40 -94.93 -18.52 2.01
CA LYS A 40 -95.80 -19.72 1.97
C LYS A 40 -97.07 -19.58 1.12
N THR A 41 -97.39 -18.37 0.64
CA THR A 41 -98.59 -18.04 -0.14
C THR A 41 -98.40 -18.02 -1.66
N THR A 42 -97.17 -18.18 -2.19
CA THR A 42 -96.90 -18.12 -3.64
C THR A 42 -96.51 -19.48 -4.22
N ASN A 43 -97.31 -20.03 -5.15
CA ASN A 43 -97.08 -21.26 -5.92
C ASN A 43 -95.90 -21.19 -6.95
N LEU A 44 -94.90 -20.34 -6.70
CA LEU A 44 -93.74 -20.17 -7.60
C LEU A 44 -92.60 -21.13 -7.22
N LYS A 45 -92.07 -21.82 -8.24
CA LYS A 45 -90.82 -22.61 -8.15
C LYS A 45 -89.64 -21.66 -7.98
N ASP A 46 -88.88 -21.86 -6.90
CA ASP A 46 -87.61 -21.23 -6.50
C ASP A 46 -87.52 -19.69 -6.57
N VAL A 47 -87.00 -19.06 -5.51
CA VAL A 47 -86.75 -17.60 -5.44
C VAL A 47 -85.83 -17.15 -6.58
N ILE A 48 -84.84 -17.97 -6.95
CA ILE A 48 -83.98 -17.80 -8.13
C ILE A 48 -83.79 -19.19 -8.78
N SER A 49 -83.95 -19.30 -10.10
CA SER A 49 -83.80 -20.59 -10.79
C SER A 49 -82.35 -21.08 -10.83
N ASP A 50 -82.14 -22.41 -10.78
CA ASP A 50 -80.82 -23.06 -10.92
C ASP A 50 -80.08 -22.60 -12.19
N LYS A 51 -80.81 -22.48 -13.32
CA LYS A 51 -80.25 -21.98 -14.58
C LYS A 51 -79.71 -20.55 -14.44
N THR A 52 -80.43 -19.68 -13.71
CA THR A 52 -80.01 -18.30 -13.47
C THR A 52 -78.76 -18.23 -12.60
N ILE A 53 -78.68 -19.04 -11.53
CA ILE A 53 -77.49 -19.08 -10.64
C ILE A 53 -76.28 -19.62 -11.38
N ARG A 54 -76.41 -20.74 -12.10
CA ARG A 54 -75.32 -21.31 -12.90
C ARG A 54 -74.82 -20.33 -13.95
N ASN A 55 -75.74 -19.70 -14.69
CA ASN A 55 -75.36 -18.70 -15.67
C ASN A 55 -74.70 -17.48 -15.03
N PHE A 56 -75.09 -17.09 -13.82
CA PHE A 56 -74.49 -15.92 -13.17
C PHE A 56 -73.06 -16.19 -12.67
N PHE A 57 -72.82 -17.31 -11.99
CA PHE A 57 -71.51 -17.59 -11.39
C PHE A 57 -70.49 -18.23 -12.35
N ASN A 58 -70.92 -18.90 -13.41
CA ASN A 58 -70.01 -19.53 -14.37
C ASN A 58 -69.48 -18.59 -15.46
N ASN A 59 -69.96 -17.35 -15.53
CA ASN A 59 -69.48 -16.38 -16.52
C ASN A 59 -68.33 -15.52 -15.97
N ALA A 60 -67.33 -15.29 -16.82
CA ALA A 60 -66.17 -14.46 -16.50
C ALA A 60 -66.52 -12.96 -16.47
N GLU A 61 -67.47 -12.53 -17.32
CA GLU A 61 -67.86 -11.14 -17.50
C GLU A 61 -69.12 -10.76 -16.70
N PRO A 62 -69.27 -9.49 -16.31
CA PRO A 62 -70.37 -9.03 -15.50
C PRO A 62 -71.69 -9.08 -16.26
N MET A 63 -72.57 -10.01 -15.89
CA MET A 63 -73.86 -10.19 -16.51
C MET A 63 -74.94 -9.25 -15.96
N LYS A 64 -75.97 -9.02 -16.78
CA LYS A 64 -77.19 -8.35 -16.34
C LYS A 64 -78.01 -9.29 -15.45
N MET A 65 -78.28 -8.87 -14.22
CA MET A 65 -79.18 -9.59 -13.31
C MET A 65 -80.32 -8.67 -12.87
N GLN A 66 -81.50 -9.26 -12.63
CA GLN A 66 -82.59 -8.49 -12.00
C GLN A 66 -82.14 -8.06 -10.60
N GLU A 67 -82.28 -6.77 -10.32
CA GLU A 67 -81.88 -6.16 -9.04
C GLU A 67 -82.43 -6.91 -7.83
N LYS A 68 -83.68 -7.37 -7.90
CA LYS A 68 -84.32 -8.19 -6.87
C LYS A 68 -83.53 -9.47 -6.56
N ASN A 69 -83.08 -10.18 -7.59
CA ASN A 69 -82.30 -11.40 -7.43
C ASN A 69 -80.89 -11.10 -6.90
N LEU A 70 -80.32 -9.97 -7.32
CA LEU A 70 -79.01 -9.53 -6.87
C LEU A 70 -79.03 -9.13 -5.39
N ASN A 71 -80.10 -8.49 -4.93
CA ASN A 71 -80.32 -8.20 -3.51
C ASN A 71 -80.43 -9.47 -2.68
N PHE A 72 -81.17 -10.50 -3.15
CA PHE A 72 -81.22 -11.78 -2.46
C PHE A 72 -79.85 -12.46 -2.38
N LEU A 73 -79.08 -12.43 -3.47
CA LEU A 73 -77.72 -12.98 -3.47
C LEU A 73 -76.79 -12.20 -2.53
N CYS A 74 -76.85 -10.87 -2.51
CA CYS A 74 -76.05 -10.05 -1.60
C CYS A 74 -76.42 -10.33 -0.13
N GLY A 75 -77.70 -10.52 0.18
CA GLY A 75 -78.16 -10.88 1.53
C GLY A 75 -77.58 -12.21 2.03
N VAL A 76 -77.64 -13.26 1.21
CA VAL A 76 -77.15 -14.60 1.62
C VAL A 76 -75.63 -14.70 1.57
N LEU A 77 -75.01 -14.18 0.51
CA LEU A 77 -73.58 -14.36 0.25
C LEU A 77 -72.72 -13.33 0.98
N LEU A 78 -73.11 -12.06 0.98
CA LEU A 78 -72.32 -10.96 1.54
C LEU A 78 -72.87 -10.41 2.86
N GLY A 79 -74.10 -10.77 3.24
CA GLY A 79 -74.75 -10.23 4.43
C GLY A 79 -75.23 -8.78 4.28
N CYS A 80 -75.35 -8.28 3.04
CA CYS A 80 -75.81 -6.92 2.76
C CYS A 80 -77.34 -6.88 2.54
N GLU A 81 -78.01 -5.82 2.97
CA GLU A 81 -79.46 -5.64 2.77
C GLU A 81 -79.82 -5.40 1.30
N SER A 82 -78.87 -4.91 0.50
CA SER A 82 -79.05 -4.67 -0.94
C SER A 82 -77.74 -4.67 -1.72
N TYR A 83 -77.85 -4.77 -3.05
CA TYR A 83 -76.73 -4.60 -3.96
C TYR A 83 -76.11 -3.18 -3.90
N GLN A 84 -76.92 -2.15 -3.64
CA GLN A 84 -76.40 -0.79 -3.43
C GLN A 84 -75.54 -0.67 -2.17
N GLU A 85 -75.84 -1.44 -1.13
CA GLU A 85 -75.01 -1.51 0.07
C GLU A 85 -73.70 -2.24 -0.22
N ALA A 86 -73.75 -3.36 -0.96
CA ALA A 86 -72.54 -4.06 -1.40
C ALA A 86 -71.62 -3.17 -2.25
N LEU A 87 -72.19 -2.33 -3.13
CA LEU A 87 -71.43 -1.33 -3.90
C LEU A 87 -70.80 -0.25 -3.00
N ARG A 88 -71.52 0.24 -1.99
CA ARG A 88 -70.97 1.22 -1.03
C ARG A 88 -69.84 0.63 -0.20
N GLN A 89 -69.98 -0.61 0.27
CA GLN A 89 -68.91 -1.32 0.97
C GLN A 89 -67.70 -1.55 0.05
N GLN A 90 -67.92 -1.84 -1.24
CA GLN A 90 -66.82 -1.99 -2.20
C GLN A 90 -66.10 -0.67 -2.46
N ALA A 91 -66.83 0.42 -2.67
CA ALA A 91 -66.23 1.74 -2.86
C ALA A 91 -65.42 2.19 -1.63
N ALA A 92 -65.90 1.89 -0.41
CA ALA A 92 -65.16 2.17 0.82
C ALA A 92 -63.87 1.34 0.94
N LEU A 93 -63.86 0.08 0.47
CA LEU A 93 -62.65 -0.74 0.41
C LEU A 93 -61.65 -0.19 -0.62
N GLU A 94 -62.14 0.25 -1.78
CA GLU A 94 -61.31 0.87 -2.83
C GLU A 94 -60.71 2.21 -2.37
N GLU A 95 -61.45 3.03 -1.62
CA GLU A 95 -60.93 4.28 -1.04
C GLU A 95 -59.81 4.02 -0.02
N VAL A 96 -59.93 2.96 0.78
CA VAL A 96 -58.89 2.55 1.74
C VAL A 96 -57.66 1.98 1.02
N GLU A 97 -57.84 1.16 -0.01
CA GLU A 97 -56.73 0.65 -0.83
C GLU A 97 -56.01 1.77 -1.61
N GLN A 98 -56.76 2.75 -2.14
CA GLN A 98 -56.18 3.92 -2.83
C GLN A 98 -55.40 4.81 -1.86
N GLN A 99 -55.95 5.12 -0.68
CA GLN A 99 -55.23 5.88 0.36
C GLN A 99 -53.95 5.17 0.83
N HIS A 100 -53.98 3.85 1.02
CA HIS A 100 -52.79 3.07 1.37
C HIS A 100 -51.77 2.96 0.22
N SER A 101 -52.19 3.02 -1.04
CA SER A 101 -51.28 2.97 -2.19
C SER A 101 -50.54 4.28 -2.46
N ASP A 102 -51.22 5.42 -2.32
CA ASP A 102 -50.63 6.76 -2.52
C ASP A 102 -49.69 7.16 -1.37
N LEU A 103 -50.02 6.77 -0.12
CA LEU A 103 -49.12 6.92 1.02
C LEU A 103 -47.83 6.11 0.84
N ASN A 104 -47.88 4.92 0.22
CA ASN A 104 -46.74 3.99 0.15
C ASN A 104 -45.54 4.44 -0.71
N VAL A 105 -45.72 5.39 -1.64
CA VAL A 105 -44.63 5.89 -2.50
C VAL A 105 -44.03 7.17 -1.94
N GLU A 106 -44.86 8.10 -1.44
CA GLU A 106 -44.42 9.45 -1.06
C GLU A 106 -43.50 9.44 0.19
N TRP A 107 -43.79 8.62 1.20
CA TRP A 107 -42.91 8.53 2.39
C TRP A 107 -41.55 7.94 2.04
N PHE A 108 -41.51 6.97 1.11
CA PHE A 108 -40.28 6.28 0.75
C PHE A 108 -39.34 7.19 -0.05
N GLU A 109 -39.89 8.00 -0.97
CA GLU A 109 -39.13 9.02 -1.69
C GLU A 109 -38.55 10.08 -0.74
N ARG A 110 -39.37 10.58 0.21
CA ARG A 110 -38.90 11.51 1.25
C ARG A 110 -37.79 10.90 2.11
N TYR A 111 -37.93 9.63 2.48
CA TYR A 111 -36.94 8.90 3.25
C TYR A 111 -35.64 8.68 2.47
N GLN A 112 -35.73 8.37 1.18
CA GLN A 112 -34.55 8.28 0.30
C GLN A 112 -33.81 9.62 0.21
N GLU A 113 -34.52 10.74 0.14
CA GLU A 113 -33.90 12.07 0.12
C GLU A 113 -33.23 12.43 1.45
N TYR A 114 -33.87 12.06 2.57
CA TYR A 114 -33.26 12.14 3.90
C TYR A 114 -31.96 11.33 3.98
N LEU A 115 -31.96 10.09 3.47
CA LEU A 115 -30.77 9.24 3.41
C LEU A 115 -29.69 9.82 2.49
N ARG A 116 -30.04 10.41 1.34
CA ARG A 116 -29.07 11.11 0.48
C ARG A 116 -28.42 12.28 1.21
N THR A 117 -29.17 13.03 1.99
CA THR A 117 -28.62 14.12 2.80
C THR A 117 -27.67 13.60 3.89
N LYS A 118 -28.05 12.51 4.57
CA LYS A 118 -27.28 11.91 5.68
C LYS A 118 -26.03 11.13 5.23
N CYS A 119 -26.13 10.40 4.12
CA CYS A 119 -25.14 9.42 3.66
C CYS A 119 -24.48 9.76 2.32
N GLY A 120 -25.08 10.64 1.51
CA GLY A 120 -24.64 10.95 0.14
C GLY A 120 -23.33 11.74 0.03
N THR A 121 -22.88 12.36 1.12
CA THR A 121 -21.63 13.10 1.14
C THR A 121 -20.64 12.60 2.19
N MET A 122 -19.37 12.83 1.90
CA MET A 122 -18.24 12.49 2.76
C MET A 122 -17.36 13.71 2.96
N LYS A 123 -16.93 13.92 4.21
CA LYS A 123 -15.90 14.89 4.57
C LYS A 123 -14.93 14.19 5.50
N VAL A 124 -13.67 14.07 5.07
CA VAL A 124 -12.64 13.32 5.81
C VAL A 124 -11.39 14.21 5.94
N LEU A 125 -10.60 13.98 6.97
CA LEU A 125 -9.29 14.63 7.17
C LEU A 125 -9.35 16.17 7.13
N THR A 126 -8.64 16.79 6.18
CA THR A 126 -8.47 18.24 6.01
C THR A 126 -9.39 18.86 4.97
N MET A 127 -10.29 18.08 4.37
CA MET A 127 -11.16 18.55 3.28
C MET A 127 -11.90 19.83 3.67
N THR A 128 -11.81 20.86 2.83
CA THR A 128 -12.50 22.13 3.03
C THR A 128 -13.99 21.98 2.75
N GLN A 129 -14.33 21.25 1.68
CA GLN A 129 -15.69 20.95 1.24
C GLN A 129 -15.99 19.45 1.28
N PRO A 130 -17.25 19.04 1.54
CA PRO A 130 -17.66 17.65 1.38
C PRO A 130 -17.65 17.23 -0.10
N VAL A 131 -17.36 15.95 -0.36
CA VAL A 131 -17.45 15.34 -1.70
C VAL A 131 -18.63 14.38 -1.77
N GLN A 132 -19.17 14.18 -2.97
CA GLN A 132 -20.21 13.18 -3.21
C GLN A 132 -19.61 11.78 -3.02
N LEU A 133 -20.31 10.90 -2.31
CA LEU A 133 -19.80 9.55 -2.04
C LEU A 133 -19.56 8.79 -3.37
N ASP A 134 -20.50 8.88 -4.30
CA ASP A 134 -20.45 8.15 -5.57
C ASP A 134 -19.30 8.59 -6.48
N SER A 135 -18.85 9.84 -6.34
CA SER A 135 -17.74 10.37 -7.12
C SER A 135 -16.38 9.84 -6.67
N ILE A 136 -16.28 9.24 -5.48
CA ILE A 136 -15.02 8.70 -4.94
C ILE A 136 -15.10 7.22 -4.55
N TYR A 137 -16.31 6.63 -4.48
CA TYR A 137 -16.48 5.27 -3.98
C TYR A 137 -15.78 4.24 -4.87
N ALA A 138 -14.90 3.46 -4.26
CA ALA A 138 -14.27 2.28 -4.85
C ALA A 138 -14.85 1.03 -4.19
N ASN A 139 -15.17 0.01 -5.01
CA ASN A 139 -15.66 -1.27 -4.50
C ASN A 139 -14.67 -1.85 -3.50
N VAL A 140 -15.19 -2.42 -2.41
CA VAL A 140 -14.39 -2.95 -1.30
C VAL A 140 -14.52 -4.47 -1.21
N ASN A 141 -13.47 -5.12 -0.71
CA ASN A 141 -13.43 -6.56 -0.52
C ASN A 141 -13.47 -6.92 0.97
N VAL A 142 -13.89 -8.15 1.27
CA VAL A 142 -13.81 -8.73 2.61
C VAL A 142 -13.12 -10.08 2.59
N LEU A 143 -12.52 -10.43 3.72
CA LEU A 143 -11.97 -11.72 4.05
C LEU A 143 -13.02 -12.48 4.86
N GLU A 144 -13.35 -13.71 4.46
CA GLU A 144 -14.21 -14.61 5.26
C GLU A 144 -13.47 -15.17 6.50
N SER A 145 -12.17 -14.88 6.62
CA SER A 145 -11.30 -15.29 7.71
C SER A 145 -10.85 -14.06 8.49
N ILE A 146 -11.13 -14.01 9.78
CA ILE A 146 -10.88 -12.85 10.64
C ILE A 146 -9.49 -12.98 11.27
N LYS A 147 -8.59 -12.05 10.94
CA LYS A 147 -7.20 -12.05 11.44
C LYS A 147 -7.16 -11.98 12.97
N GLY A 148 -8.00 -11.13 13.58
CA GLY A 148 -8.04 -10.91 15.02
C GLY A 148 -8.50 -12.08 15.90
N LYS A 149 -9.24 -13.05 15.34
CA LYS A 149 -9.75 -14.23 16.09
C LYS A 149 -8.89 -15.49 15.90
N LYS A 150 -7.97 -15.50 14.93
CA LYS A 150 -6.99 -16.58 14.81
C LYS A 150 -5.95 -16.41 15.92
N ARG A 151 -5.79 -17.43 16.79
CA ARG A 151 -4.60 -17.53 17.65
C ARG A 151 -3.41 -17.80 16.74
N LYS A 152 -2.61 -16.77 16.48
CA LYS A 152 -1.32 -16.90 15.82
C LYS A 152 -0.23 -16.72 16.87
N LEU A 153 0.77 -17.59 16.85
CA LEU A 153 1.96 -17.39 17.66
C LEU A 153 2.77 -16.24 17.05
N ILE A 154 3.56 -15.55 17.88
CA ILE A 154 4.47 -14.50 17.40
C ILE A 154 5.41 -15.06 16.31
N GLU A 155 5.81 -16.33 16.44
CA GLU A 155 6.63 -17.05 15.45
C GLU A 155 5.94 -17.19 14.07
N ASP A 156 4.62 -17.41 14.03
CA ASP A 156 3.84 -17.47 12.78
C ASP A 156 3.74 -16.08 12.12
N LEU A 157 3.74 -15.02 12.92
CA LEU A 157 3.73 -13.64 12.42
C LEU A 157 5.12 -13.23 11.90
N ILE A 158 6.18 -13.64 12.59
CA ILE A 158 7.57 -13.34 12.22
C ILE A 158 8.01 -14.13 10.98
N SER A 159 7.61 -15.39 10.81
CA SER A 159 7.96 -16.20 9.62
C SER A 159 7.42 -15.60 8.32
N ASN A 160 6.35 -14.80 8.41
CA ASN A 160 5.81 -14.02 7.30
C ASN A 160 6.58 -12.72 7.02
N ILE A 161 7.51 -12.27 7.87
CA ILE A 161 8.30 -11.02 7.67
C ILE A 161 9.56 -11.29 6.82
N SER A 162 9.54 -12.30 5.92
CA SER A 162 10.75 -12.79 5.22
C SER A 162 11.59 -11.69 4.58
N ASN A 163 12.88 -11.66 4.94
CA ASN A 163 13.88 -10.61 4.70
C ASN A 163 14.33 -10.40 3.23
N GLU A 164 13.71 -11.06 2.24
CA GLU A 164 14.31 -11.13 0.89
C GLU A 164 13.37 -10.86 -0.30
N SER A 165 12.07 -10.63 -0.11
CA SER A 165 11.19 -10.34 -1.25
C SER A 165 10.91 -8.85 -1.41
N ILE A 166 11.21 -8.32 -2.59
CA ILE A 166 10.64 -7.09 -3.16
C ILE A 166 9.14 -7.35 -3.42
N SER A 167 8.38 -7.51 -2.33
CA SER A 167 6.93 -7.69 -2.29
C SER A 167 6.33 -6.42 -1.70
N PHE A 168 5.11 -6.08 -2.12
CA PHE A 168 4.35 -4.85 -1.83
C PHE A 168 4.02 -4.59 -0.34
N SER A 169 4.71 -5.23 0.58
CA SER A 169 4.65 -5.01 2.02
C SER A 169 5.94 -5.54 2.67
N ARG A 170 6.81 -4.66 3.17
CA ARG A 170 8.06 -4.98 3.89
C ARG A 170 7.84 -5.79 5.16
N LEU A 171 6.64 -5.72 5.72
CA LEU A 171 6.09 -6.74 6.60
C LEU A 171 5.11 -7.52 5.74
N ASN A 172 5.49 -8.70 5.25
CA ASN A 172 4.68 -9.54 4.34
C ASN A 172 3.42 -10.07 5.07
N TYR A 173 2.49 -9.18 5.40
CA TYR A 173 1.15 -9.47 5.89
C TYR A 173 0.19 -9.78 4.74
N LYS A 174 0.70 -10.37 3.65
CA LYS A 174 -0.18 -11.06 2.70
C LYS A 174 -0.66 -12.34 3.33
N VAL A 175 -1.70 -12.21 4.15
CA VAL A 175 -2.59 -13.34 4.38
C VAL A 175 -3.22 -13.62 3.03
N THR A 176 -2.79 -14.71 2.40
CA THR A 176 -3.31 -15.28 1.15
C THR A 176 -4.73 -15.83 1.34
N ASP A 177 -5.59 -15.12 2.07
CA ASP A 177 -6.99 -15.46 2.16
C ASP A 177 -7.66 -14.93 0.88
N LYS A 178 -8.43 -15.79 0.22
CA LYS A 178 -9.26 -15.39 -0.92
C LYS A 178 -10.23 -14.31 -0.43
N SER A 179 -9.99 -13.07 -0.84
CA SER A 179 -10.95 -11.99 -0.62
C SER A 179 -12.11 -12.10 -1.61
N ILE A 180 -13.31 -11.77 -1.15
CA ILE A 180 -14.53 -11.70 -1.97
C ILE A 180 -15.05 -10.26 -1.97
N VAL A 181 -15.86 -9.89 -2.95
CA VAL A 181 -16.48 -8.56 -3.01
C VAL A 181 -17.42 -8.41 -1.81
N ALA A 182 -17.33 -7.30 -1.08
CA ALA A 182 -18.11 -7.10 0.14
C ALA A 182 -19.63 -7.17 -0.10
N LEU A 183 -20.09 -6.69 -1.27
CA LEU A 183 -21.48 -6.76 -1.69
C LEU A 183 -21.99 -8.20 -1.81
N ASP A 184 -21.14 -9.14 -2.24
CA ASP A 184 -21.53 -10.55 -2.35
C ASP A 184 -21.79 -11.16 -0.97
N SER A 185 -20.97 -10.80 0.02
CA SER A 185 -21.18 -11.21 1.43
C SER A 185 -22.50 -10.65 1.99
N VAL A 186 -22.80 -9.39 1.68
CA VAL A 186 -24.05 -8.73 2.09
C VAL A 186 -25.27 -9.40 1.46
N LYS A 187 -25.18 -9.83 0.20
CA LYS A 187 -26.26 -10.58 -0.48
C LYS A 187 -26.41 -11.99 0.10
N ARG A 188 -25.29 -12.67 0.37
CA ARG A 188 -25.23 -14.04 0.88
C ARG A 188 -25.71 -14.21 2.32
N TYR A 189 -25.31 -13.32 3.23
CA TYR A 189 -25.58 -13.47 4.67
C TYR A 189 -26.61 -12.44 5.16
N GLN A 190 -27.59 -12.91 5.93
CA GLN A 190 -28.67 -12.05 6.45
C GLN A 190 -28.25 -11.23 7.69
N LYS A 191 -27.28 -11.73 8.46
CA LYS A 191 -26.75 -11.07 9.65
C LYS A 191 -25.23 -11.07 9.54
N LEU A 192 -24.63 -9.89 9.33
CA LEU A 192 -23.22 -9.73 9.01
C LEU A 192 -22.55 -8.74 9.97
N LEU A 193 -21.45 -9.13 10.59
CA LEU A 193 -20.59 -8.26 11.37
C LEU A 193 -19.28 -8.07 10.59
N ILE A 194 -19.00 -6.82 10.21
CA ILE A 194 -17.84 -6.44 9.41
C ILE A 194 -16.78 -5.83 10.34
N TRP A 195 -15.74 -6.62 10.58
CA TRP A 195 -14.50 -6.17 11.21
C TRP A 195 -13.65 -5.36 10.22
N GLY A 196 -12.67 -4.63 10.72
CA GLY A 196 -11.66 -4.01 9.86
C GLY A 196 -10.77 -3.04 10.60
N SER A 197 -9.59 -2.77 10.04
CA SER A 197 -8.65 -1.79 10.57
C SER A 197 -9.24 -0.37 10.57
N PRO A 198 -8.68 0.55 11.37
CA PRO A 198 -8.96 1.98 11.25
C PRO A 198 -8.74 2.46 9.81
N GLY A 199 -9.69 3.23 9.27
CA GLY A 199 -9.59 3.76 7.91
C GLY A 199 -9.90 2.78 6.77
N ALA A 200 -10.26 1.52 7.05
CA ALA A 200 -10.57 0.50 6.03
C ALA A 200 -11.81 0.83 5.16
N GLY A 201 -12.62 1.83 5.53
CA GLY A 201 -13.81 2.24 4.78
C GLY A 201 -15.14 1.64 5.25
N LYS A 202 -15.21 1.09 6.47
CA LYS A 202 -16.42 0.46 7.05
C LYS A 202 -17.65 1.36 6.99
N THR A 203 -17.59 2.54 7.60
CA THR A 203 -18.66 3.55 7.56
C THR A 203 -19.00 3.96 6.13
N THR A 204 -17.99 4.14 5.28
CA THR A 204 -18.17 4.48 3.85
C THR A 204 -18.96 3.40 3.11
N PHE A 205 -18.69 2.12 3.40
CA PHE A 205 -19.43 1.00 2.82
C PHE A 205 -20.88 0.93 3.31
N LEU A 206 -21.14 1.16 4.60
CA LEU A 206 -22.52 1.23 5.10
C LEU A 206 -23.30 2.40 4.49
N LYS A 207 -22.68 3.57 4.35
CA LYS A 207 -23.29 4.70 3.63
C LYS A 207 -23.61 4.36 2.18
N TYR A 208 -22.70 3.68 1.47
CA TYR A 208 -22.96 3.21 0.10
C TYR A 208 -24.17 2.27 0.06
N LEU A 209 -24.24 1.29 0.97
CA LEU A 209 -25.39 0.38 1.07
C LEU A 209 -26.70 1.11 1.37
N ALA A 210 -26.65 2.14 2.23
CA ALA A 210 -27.83 2.94 2.56
C ALA A 210 -28.42 3.64 1.32
N LEU A 211 -27.57 4.07 0.39
CA LEU A 211 -28.00 4.78 -0.83
C LEU A 211 -28.38 3.83 -1.97
N HIS A 212 -27.65 2.72 -2.12
CA HIS A 212 -27.71 1.86 -3.32
C HIS A 212 -28.36 0.49 -3.10
N SER A 213 -28.87 0.20 -1.90
CA SER A 213 -29.50 -1.09 -1.56
C SER A 213 -30.50 -1.58 -2.62
N ASN A 214 -31.46 -0.75 -3.03
CA ASN A 214 -32.46 -1.15 -4.03
C ASN A 214 -31.84 -1.61 -5.37
N THR A 215 -30.84 -0.87 -5.85
CA THR A 215 -30.14 -1.22 -7.10
C THR A 215 -29.31 -2.48 -6.95
N GLU A 216 -28.65 -2.66 -5.80
CA GLU A 216 -27.77 -3.80 -5.53
C GLU A 216 -28.54 -5.11 -5.33
N PHE A 217 -29.70 -5.04 -4.68
CA PHE A 217 -30.54 -6.21 -4.39
C PHE A 217 -31.58 -6.50 -5.48
N GLY A 218 -31.82 -5.57 -6.41
CA GLY A 218 -32.81 -5.72 -7.49
C GLY A 218 -34.26 -5.82 -6.99
N LYS A 219 -34.52 -5.38 -5.75
CA LYS A 219 -35.84 -5.38 -5.11
C LYS A 219 -35.92 -4.23 -4.11
N GLN A 220 -37.14 -3.81 -3.77
CA GLN A 220 -37.36 -2.77 -2.77
C GLN A 220 -36.98 -3.27 -1.37
N ILE A 221 -36.00 -2.62 -0.77
CA ILE A 221 -35.52 -2.84 0.60
C ILE A 221 -35.45 -1.46 1.26
N VAL A 222 -35.82 -1.37 2.54
CA VAL A 222 -35.75 -0.11 3.28
C VAL A 222 -34.48 -0.08 4.12
N PRO A 223 -33.44 0.68 3.73
CA PRO A 223 -32.20 0.79 4.49
C PRO A 223 -32.36 1.73 5.68
N ILE A 224 -31.96 1.30 6.88
CA ILE A 224 -32.02 2.07 8.11
C ILE A 224 -30.60 2.22 8.66
N PHE A 225 -30.04 3.43 8.60
CA PHE A 225 -28.67 3.72 9.04
C PHE A 225 -28.63 4.39 10.43
N ILE A 226 -28.07 3.67 11.41
CA ILE A 226 -27.92 4.10 12.80
C ILE A 226 -26.43 4.17 13.18
N SER A 227 -26.00 5.30 13.69
CA SER A 227 -24.70 5.41 14.38
C SER A 227 -24.86 4.88 15.81
N LEU A 228 -24.12 3.82 16.14
CA LEU A 228 -24.17 3.23 17.48
C LEU A 228 -23.61 4.16 18.56
N LYS A 229 -22.65 5.02 18.19
CA LYS A 229 -22.17 6.09 19.05
C LYS A 229 -23.29 7.07 19.42
N ALA A 230 -23.97 7.63 18.41
CA ALA A 230 -25.05 8.58 18.64
C ALA A 230 -26.17 7.94 19.49
N PHE A 231 -26.53 6.69 19.20
CA PHE A 231 -27.48 5.92 19.99
C PHE A 231 -27.04 5.75 21.46
N ALA A 232 -25.76 5.48 21.70
CA ALA A 232 -25.24 5.31 23.05
C ALA A 232 -25.26 6.62 23.87
N GLU A 233 -25.10 7.77 23.21
CA GLU A 233 -25.03 9.10 23.80
C GLU A 233 -26.41 9.75 24.07
N GLU A 234 -27.52 9.13 23.66
CA GLU A 234 -28.86 9.67 23.93
C GLU A 234 -29.20 9.67 25.44
N GLU A 235 -29.53 10.86 25.97
CA GLU A 235 -29.74 11.11 27.41
C GLU A 235 -30.83 10.23 28.03
N ASP A 236 -31.93 10.00 27.30
CA ASP A 236 -33.08 9.21 27.77
C ASP A 236 -32.86 7.69 27.61
N LYS A 237 -31.70 7.29 27.09
CA LYS A 237 -31.27 5.89 26.92
C LYS A 237 -32.35 4.99 26.28
N PRO A 238 -32.87 5.36 25.10
CA PRO A 238 -33.93 4.61 24.44
C PRO A 238 -33.46 3.21 24.05
N ASN A 239 -34.41 2.36 23.66
CA ASN A 239 -34.09 1.10 22.98
C ASN A 239 -33.89 1.35 21.47
N LEU A 240 -33.42 0.34 20.74
CA LEU A 240 -33.11 0.50 19.31
C LEU A 240 -34.36 0.79 18.45
N ILE A 241 -35.54 0.26 18.80
CA ILE A 241 -36.76 0.53 18.03
C ILE A 241 -37.21 1.99 18.15
N ASP A 242 -37.04 2.59 19.33
CA ASP A 242 -37.39 3.99 19.57
C ASP A 242 -36.47 4.95 18.80
N VAL A 243 -35.18 4.60 18.65
CA VAL A 243 -34.26 5.34 17.78
C VAL A 243 -34.68 5.24 16.31
N ILE A 244 -35.06 4.05 15.85
CA ILE A 244 -35.55 3.88 14.47
C ILE A 244 -36.83 4.72 14.27
N ARG A 245 -37.76 4.74 15.22
CA ARG A 245 -38.93 5.62 15.16
C ARG A 245 -38.54 7.09 15.01
N ARG A 246 -37.53 7.56 15.75
CA ARG A 246 -37.00 8.93 15.64
C ARG A 246 -36.43 9.23 14.25
N GLU A 247 -35.75 8.27 13.62
CA GLU A 247 -35.24 8.42 12.25
C GLU A 247 -36.36 8.60 11.22
N PHE A 248 -37.50 7.92 11.41
CA PHE A 248 -38.65 8.04 10.50
C PHE A 248 -39.55 9.25 10.77
N ASN A 249 -39.49 9.87 11.96
CA ASN A 249 -40.28 11.07 12.30
C ASN A 249 -40.08 12.22 11.29
N VAL A 250 -38.90 12.29 10.67
CA VAL A 250 -38.58 13.33 9.67
C VAL A 250 -39.44 13.20 8.40
N CYS A 251 -39.85 11.97 8.06
CA CYS A 251 -40.50 11.65 6.79
C CYS A 251 -41.96 11.19 6.96
N PHE A 252 -42.30 10.67 8.14
CA PHE A 252 -43.60 10.07 8.43
C PHE A 252 -44.11 10.54 9.81
N PRO A 253 -45.26 11.24 9.88
CA PRO A 253 -45.85 11.65 11.16
C PRO A 253 -46.37 10.42 11.93
N GLU A 254 -46.05 10.32 13.21
CA GLU A 254 -46.40 9.19 14.09
C GLU A 254 -45.95 7.80 13.57
N PRO A 255 -44.63 7.59 13.37
CA PRO A 255 -44.09 6.40 12.71
C PRO A 255 -44.16 5.13 13.58
N ALA A 256 -44.76 5.16 14.77
CA ALA A 256 -44.65 4.07 15.73
C ALA A 256 -45.25 2.75 15.22
N GLN A 257 -46.49 2.80 14.70
CA GLN A 257 -47.15 1.63 14.13
C GLN A 257 -46.54 1.25 12.79
N PHE A 258 -46.27 2.24 11.94
CA PHE A 258 -45.65 2.04 10.62
C PHE A 258 -44.29 1.33 10.71
N VAL A 259 -43.39 1.78 11.60
CA VAL A 259 -42.07 1.15 11.81
C VAL A 259 -42.21 -0.27 12.34
N GLN A 260 -43.18 -0.52 13.22
CA GLN A 260 -43.46 -1.86 13.73
C GLN A 260 -43.84 -2.81 12.59
N GLU A 261 -44.82 -2.43 11.77
CA GLU A 261 -45.28 -3.21 10.62
C GLU A 261 -44.15 -3.42 9.61
N LEU A 262 -43.38 -2.37 9.32
CA LEU A 262 -42.26 -2.41 8.39
C LEU A 262 -41.17 -3.41 8.85
N LEU A 263 -40.83 -3.41 10.14
CA LEU A 263 -39.87 -4.37 10.71
C LEU A 263 -40.43 -5.79 10.74
N GLU A 264 -41.72 -6.00 10.99
CA GLU A 264 -42.36 -7.32 11.00
C GLU A 264 -42.45 -7.97 9.60
N GLN A 265 -42.57 -7.14 8.56
CA GLN A 265 -42.54 -7.58 7.15
C GLN A 265 -41.19 -8.18 6.75
N GLY A 266 -40.08 -7.76 7.37
CA GLY A 266 -38.75 -8.33 7.13
C GLY A 266 -38.01 -7.75 5.92
N ASN A 267 -38.48 -6.63 5.36
CA ASN A 267 -37.90 -6.00 4.17
C ASN A 267 -36.91 -4.86 4.49
N CYS A 268 -36.43 -4.76 5.74
CA CYS A 268 -35.45 -3.75 6.13
C CYS A 268 -34.00 -4.24 6.01
N LEU A 269 -33.12 -3.31 5.68
CA LEU A 269 -31.66 -3.44 5.79
C LEU A 269 -31.16 -2.54 6.91
N ILE A 270 -30.88 -3.11 8.07
CA ILE A 270 -30.52 -2.40 9.28
C ILE A 270 -29.00 -2.31 9.38
N LEU A 271 -28.48 -1.10 9.26
CA LEU A 271 -27.07 -0.76 9.18
C LEU A 271 -26.64 -0.08 10.49
N LEU A 272 -25.86 -0.78 11.30
CA LEU A 272 -25.41 -0.35 12.62
C LEU A 272 -23.91 -0.02 12.57
N ASP A 273 -23.56 1.26 12.60
CA ASP A 273 -22.18 1.71 12.42
C ASP A 273 -21.45 2.00 13.73
N GLY A 274 -20.25 1.45 13.89
CA GLY A 274 -19.27 1.87 14.89
C GLY A 274 -19.45 1.26 16.29
N LEU A 275 -19.55 -0.07 16.41
CA LEU A 275 -19.65 -0.74 17.72
C LEU A 275 -18.45 -0.42 18.63
N ASP A 276 -17.27 -0.21 18.05
CA ASP A 276 -16.03 0.16 18.75
C ASP A 276 -16.02 1.59 19.31
N GLU A 277 -16.98 2.43 18.91
CA GLU A 277 -17.05 3.83 19.32
C GLU A 277 -17.88 4.06 20.59
N ILE A 278 -18.46 2.99 21.15
CA ILE A 278 -19.31 3.03 22.33
C ILE A 278 -18.44 3.05 23.60
N ALA A 279 -18.80 3.92 24.54
CA ALA A 279 -18.16 3.96 25.85
C ALA A 279 -18.40 2.64 26.62
N GLU A 280 -17.37 2.16 27.33
CA GLU A 280 -17.41 0.88 28.05
C GLU A 280 -18.59 0.77 29.03
N SER A 281 -19.00 1.89 29.64
CA SER A 281 -20.17 1.99 30.52
C SER A 281 -21.52 1.67 29.84
N GLU A 282 -21.64 1.97 28.55
CA GLU A 282 -22.87 1.79 27.77
C GLU A 282 -22.85 0.49 26.93
N SER A 283 -21.68 -0.12 26.71
CA SER A 283 -21.50 -1.31 25.86
C SER A 283 -22.47 -2.45 26.20
N ASN A 284 -22.65 -2.77 27.48
CA ASN A 284 -23.59 -3.83 27.91
C ASN A 284 -25.06 -3.50 27.57
N ARG A 285 -25.47 -2.24 27.72
CA ARG A 285 -26.85 -1.80 27.40
C ARG A 285 -27.09 -1.92 25.91
N ILE A 286 -26.16 -1.43 25.09
CA ILE A 286 -26.27 -1.44 23.63
C ILE A 286 -26.23 -2.87 23.09
N TYR A 287 -25.31 -3.69 23.58
CA TYR A 287 -25.22 -5.11 23.22
C TYR A 287 -26.55 -5.85 23.46
N ARG A 288 -27.14 -5.68 24.65
CA ARG A 288 -28.44 -6.29 24.98
C ARG A 288 -29.55 -5.77 24.08
N ASN A 289 -29.62 -4.46 23.86
CA ASN A 289 -30.64 -3.86 22.98
C ASN A 289 -30.56 -4.41 21.55
N ILE A 290 -29.35 -4.53 20.99
CA ILE A 290 -29.16 -5.09 19.65
C ILE A 290 -29.60 -6.56 19.61
N ASN A 291 -29.18 -7.39 20.58
CA ASN A 291 -29.58 -8.80 20.59
C ASN A 291 -31.10 -8.97 20.71
N THR A 292 -31.73 -8.28 21.66
CA THR A 292 -33.19 -8.32 21.82
C THR A 292 -33.90 -7.90 20.53
N PHE A 293 -33.40 -6.86 19.86
CA PHE A 293 -33.99 -6.36 18.62
C PHE A 293 -33.80 -7.32 17.44
N VAL A 294 -32.62 -7.95 17.32
CA VAL A 294 -32.33 -8.96 16.30
C VAL A 294 -33.15 -10.24 16.50
N GLU A 295 -33.41 -10.62 17.75
CA GLU A 295 -34.30 -11.73 18.10
C GLU A 295 -35.75 -11.42 17.75
N GLN A 296 -36.23 -10.23 18.13
CA GLN A 296 -37.60 -9.78 17.87
C GLN A 296 -37.91 -9.65 16.37
N PHE A 297 -36.98 -9.09 15.58
CA PHE A 297 -37.19 -8.77 14.17
C PHE A 297 -36.26 -9.55 13.23
N SER A 298 -36.15 -10.85 13.48
CA SER A 298 -35.18 -11.76 12.83
C SER A 298 -35.29 -11.91 11.31
N LYS A 299 -36.42 -11.53 10.70
CA LYS A 299 -36.62 -11.56 9.24
C LYS A 299 -35.84 -10.47 8.49
N ASN A 300 -35.45 -9.38 9.17
CA ASN A 300 -34.69 -8.29 8.55
C ASN A 300 -33.23 -8.66 8.30
N ARG A 301 -32.56 -7.87 7.46
CA ARG A 301 -31.12 -7.99 7.23
C ARG A 301 -30.39 -7.04 8.18
N PHE A 302 -29.33 -7.52 8.81
CA PHE A 302 -28.53 -6.76 9.77
C PHE A 302 -27.08 -6.71 9.31
N ILE A 303 -26.51 -5.52 9.24
CA ILE A 303 -25.09 -5.31 9.00
C ILE A 303 -24.56 -4.41 10.11
N MET A 304 -23.56 -4.89 10.81
CA MET A 304 -22.89 -4.15 11.88
C MET A 304 -21.42 -3.97 11.54
N THR A 305 -20.81 -2.85 11.95
CA THR A 305 -19.37 -2.63 11.80
C THR A 305 -18.70 -2.51 13.16
N CYS A 306 -17.47 -3.02 13.23
CA CYS A 306 -16.61 -2.88 14.40
C CYS A 306 -15.14 -2.84 13.97
N ARG A 307 -14.26 -2.22 14.76
CA ARG A 307 -12.81 -2.35 14.56
C ARG A 307 -12.30 -3.71 14.98
N SER A 308 -11.36 -4.25 14.20
CA SER A 308 -10.66 -5.50 14.54
C SER A 308 -10.01 -5.37 15.93
N GLY A 309 -10.34 -6.28 16.86
CA GLY A 309 -9.78 -6.31 18.21
C GLY A 309 -10.49 -5.45 19.27
N ALA A 310 -11.47 -4.63 18.90
CA ALA A 310 -12.09 -3.64 19.79
C ALA A 310 -13.25 -4.16 20.66
N SER A 311 -13.73 -5.39 20.44
CA SER A 311 -14.85 -5.95 21.20
C SER A 311 -14.64 -7.43 21.51
N ASP A 312 -14.84 -7.80 22.78
CA ASP A 312 -14.85 -9.19 23.25
C ASP A 312 -16.24 -9.84 23.12
N TYR A 313 -17.27 -9.06 22.75
CA TYR A 313 -18.63 -9.56 22.58
C TYR A 313 -18.73 -10.44 21.33
N THR A 314 -19.39 -11.59 21.48
CA THR A 314 -19.66 -12.51 20.38
C THR A 314 -21.14 -12.47 20.07
N PHE A 315 -21.49 -12.08 18.85
CA PHE A 315 -22.87 -12.09 18.37
C PHE A 315 -23.15 -13.44 17.71
N GLU A 316 -23.73 -14.39 18.45
CA GLU A 316 -23.90 -15.79 18.01
C GLU A 316 -24.63 -15.95 16.67
N HIS A 317 -25.53 -15.02 16.33
CA HIS A 317 -26.32 -15.07 15.10
C HIS A 317 -25.71 -14.34 13.90
N PHE A 318 -24.52 -13.74 14.05
CA PHE A 318 -23.88 -12.97 12.99
C PHE A 318 -22.78 -13.77 12.32
N THR A 319 -22.79 -13.78 10.99
CA THR A 319 -21.62 -14.16 10.22
C THR A 319 -20.61 -13.04 10.32
N GLU A 320 -19.36 -13.37 10.62
CA GLU A 320 -18.31 -12.38 10.80
C GLU A 320 -17.34 -12.39 9.61
N VAL A 321 -17.02 -11.22 9.08
CA VAL A 321 -16.06 -11.01 7.99
C VAL A 321 -15.16 -9.84 8.33
N GLU A 322 -14.01 -9.72 7.67
CA GLU A 322 -13.08 -8.60 7.87
C GLU A 322 -12.86 -7.83 6.58
N MET A 323 -12.94 -6.50 6.63
CA MET A 323 -12.67 -5.63 5.50
C MET A 323 -11.21 -5.76 5.06
N ALA A 324 -11.00 -6.05 3.78
CA ALA A 324 -9.67 -6.20 3.20
C ALA A 324 -9.07 -4.84 2.82
N ASP A 325 -7.75 -4.76 2.84
CA ASP A 325 -7.01 -3.63 2.26
C ASP A 325 -7.26 -3.54 0.75
N PHE A 326 -7.08 -2.35 0.18
CA PHE A 326 -7.19 -2.16 -1.26
C PHE A 326 -6.10 -2.94 -2.00
N ASN A 327 -6.51 -3.63 -3.06
CA ASN A 327 -5.60 -4.11 -4.09
C ASN A 327 -5.27 -2.99 -5.10
N GLU A 328 -4.31 -3.25 -5.98
CA GLU A 328 -3.85 -2.27 -6.99
C GLU A 328 -4.99 -1.75 -7.89
N ASN A 329 -5.96 -2.60 -8.24
CA ASN A 329 -7.11 -2.18 -9.06
C ASN A 329 -8.05 -1.25 -8.28
N GLN A 330 -8.25 -1.48 -6.99
CA GLN A 330 -9.06 -0.62 -6.12
C GLN A 330 -8.38 0.73 -5.88
N VAL A 331 -7.05 0.75 -5.69
CA VAL A 331 -6.26 1.99 -5.62
C VAL A 331 -6.39 2.76 -6.94
N LEU A 332 -6.17 2.11 -8.08
CA LEU A 332 -6.32 2.70 -9.41
C LEU A 332 -7.72 3.32 -9.60
N MET A 333 -8.77 2.56 -9.28
CA MET A 333 -10.16 3.01 -9.42
C MET A 333 -10.45 4.21 -8.52
N PHE A 334 -10.02 4.15 -7.25
CA PHE A 334 -10.20 5.25 -6.30
C PHE A 334 -9.51 6.53 -6.78
N VAL A 335 -8.23 6.44 -7.16
CA VAL A 335 -7.43 7.58 -7.64
C VAL A 335 -8.05 8.17 -8.91
N LYS A 336 -8.43 7.32 -9.88
CA LYS A 336 -9.05 7.79 -11.11
C LYS A 336 -10.36 8.52 -10.85
N LYS A 337 -11.19 8.03 -9.93
CA LYS A 337 -12.43 8.67 -9.51
C LYS A 337 -12.17 9.99 -8.77
N TRP A 338 -11.24 10.00 -7.83
CA TRP A 338 -10.85 11.18 -7.05
C TRP A 338 -10.44 12.36 -7.95
N PHE A 339 -9.54 12.10 -8.89
CA PHE A 339 -9.04 13.13 -9.81
C PHE A 339 -9.91 13.33 -11.06
N ALA A 340 -11.00 12.57 -11.25
CA ALA A 340 -11.89 12.77 -12.40
C ALA A 340 -12.65 14.10 -12.33
N SER A 341 -12.98 14.56 -11.12
CA SER A 341 -13.67 15.83 -10.89
C SER A 341 -12.71 17.02 -10.74
N SER A 342 -11.39 16.80 -10.77
CA SER A 342 -10.41 17.89 -10.70
C SER A 342 -10.31 18.60 -12.05
N GLN A 343 -9.78 19.83 -12.05
CA GLN A 343 -9.53 20.58 -13.29
C GLN A 343 -8.45 19.93 -14.17
N GLU A 344 -7.67 18.98 -13.62
CA GLU A 344 -6.60 18.26 -14.31
C GLU A 344 -6.69 16.73 -14.09
N PRO A 345 -7.48 16.01 -14.88
CA PRO A 345 -7.61 14.54 -14.77
C PRO A 345 -6.29 13.76 -14.94
N LYS A 346 -5.30 14.37 -15.62
CA LYS A 346 -3.95 13.81 -15.79
C LYS A 346 -3.16 13.72 -14.48
N LEU A 347 -3.59 14.41 -13.42
CA LEU A 347 -2.97 14.30 -12.09
C LEU A 347 -3.07 12.90 -11.52
N GLY A 348 -4.17 12.19 -11.79
CA GLY A 348 -4.32 10.81 -11.34
C GLY A 348 -3.25 9.88 -11.93
N ASP A 349 -2.87 10.07 -13.20
CA ASP A 349 -1.79 9.28 -13.82
C ASP A 349 -0.43 9.58 -13.19
N ARG A 350 -0.12 10.87 -12.99
CA ARG A 350 1.13 11.30 -12.33
C ARG A 350 1.22 10.76 -10.90
N PHE A 351 0.12 10.83 -10.14
CA PHE A 351 0.03 10.27 -8.79
C PHE A 351 0.40 8.78 -8.78
N LEU A 352 -0.21 8.00 -9.68
CA LEU A 352 0.02 6.55 -9.75
C LEU A 352 1.48 6.22 -10.14
N GLU A 353 2.06 6.98 -11.07
CA GLU A 353 3.47 6.83 -11.43
C GLU A 353 4.41 7.09 -10.24
N GLU A 354 4.13 8.10 -9.41
CA GLU A 354 4.94 8.38 -8.23
C GLU A 354 4.75 7.35 -7.11
N VAL A 355 3.51 6.87 -6.91
CA VAL A 355 3.22 5.77 -5.97
C VAL A 355 4.01 4.53 -6.37
N GLU A 356 4.03 4.17 -7.65
CA GLU A 356 4.74 2.97 -8.13
C GLU A 356 6.26 3.06 -7.94
N ARG A 357 6.81 4.28 -8.02
CA ARG A 357 8.25 4.52 -7.79
C ARG A 357 8.64 4.51 -6.32
N ASN A 358 7.69 4.60 -5.39
CA ASN A 358 7.96 4.72 -3.96
C ASN A 358 7.23 3.67 -3.13
N ILE A 359 7.96 2.62 -2.75
CA ILE A 359 7.39 1.48 -2.05
C ILE A 359 6.73 1.84 -0.70
N SER A 360 7.31 2.78 0.06
CA SER A 360 6.72 3.22 1.35
C SER A 360 5.37 3.92 1.13
N ILE A 361 5.23 4.73 0.06
CA ILE A 361 3.96 5.38 -0.30
C ILE A 361 2.96 4.34 -0.83
N LYS A 362 3.42 3.40 -1.67
CA LYS A 362 2.59 2.31 -2.19
C LYS A 362 1.99 1.45 -1.07
N GLU A 363 2.75 1.18 -0.02
CA GLU A 363 2.25 0.45 1.13
C GLU A 363 1.18 1.25 1.91
N LEU A 364 1.32 2.57 2.05
CA LEU A 364 0.29 3.41 2.67
C LEU A 364 -0.98 3.48 1.81
N ALA A 365 -0.84 3.47 0.48
CA ALA A 365 -1.93 3.61 -0.48
C ALA A 365 -2.96 2.47 -0.43
N ILE A 366 -2.66 1.33 0.20
CA ILE A 366 -3.62 0.21 0.34
C ILE A 366 -4.70 0.50 1.40
N ASN A 367 -4.45 1.42 2.33
CA ASN A 367 -5.44 1.85 3.32
C ASN A 367 -6.23 3.05 2.76
N PRO A 368 -7.57 2.96 2.61
CA PRO A 368 -8.36 4.02 1.98
C PRO A 368 -8.23 5.39 2.63
N LEU A 369 -8.08 5.45 3.96
CA LEU A 369 -7.89 6.71 4.68
C LEU A 369 -6.54 7.37 4.33
N LEU A 370 -5.47 6.57 4.29
CA LEU A 370 -4.13 7.04 3.95
C LEU A 370 -4.03 7.37 2.45
N LEU A 371 -4.69 6.61 1.58
CA LEU A 371 -4.81 6.93 0.16
C LEU A 371 -5.51 8.28 -0.05
N THR A 372 -6.60 8.53 0.67
CA THR A 372 -7.30 9.83 0.65
C THR A 372 -6.37 10.96 1.07
N MET A 373 -5.56 10.75 2.12
CA MET A 373 -4.58 11.73 2.57
C MET A 373 -3.51 12.00 1.51
N LEU A 374 -2.95 10.94 0.89
CA LEU A 374 -1.98 11.08 -0.18
C LEU A 374 -2.57 11.86 -1.36
N CYS A 375 -3.82 11.60 -1.73
CA CYS A 375 -4.51 12.34 -2.80
C CYS A 375 -4.63 13.83 -2.46
N LEU A 376 -5.00 14.18 -1.22
CA LEU A 376 -5.10 15.57 -0.77
C LEU A 376 -3.74 16.29 -0.82
N VAL A 377 -2.68 15.67 -0.30
CA VAL A 377 -1.33 16.26 -0.31
C VAL A 377 -0.83 16.45 -1.74
N PHE A 378 -1.13 15.50 -2.63
CA PHE A 378 -0.73 15.59 -4.03
C PHE A 378 -1.55 16.63 -4.80
N GLU A 379 -2.83 16.80 -4.49
CA GLU A 379 -3.68 17.82 -5.10
C GLU A 379 -3.20 19.24 -4.74
N ASP A 380 -2.74 19.45 -3.50
CA ASP A 380 -2.21 20.75 -3.05
C ASP A 380 -0.85 21.10 -3.68
N ASN A 381 0.00 20.11 -3.96
CA ASN A 381 1.41 20.33 -4.37
C ASN A 381 1.74 19.92 -5.82
N TYR A 382 0.85 19.19 -6.50
CA TYR A 382 1.04 18.56 -7.82
C TYR A 382 2.21 17.55 -7.94
N GLU A 383 2.90 17.26 -6.84
CA GLU A 383 3.93 16.24 -6.67
C GLU A 383 3.96 15.79 -5.20
N PHE A 384 4.47 14.60 -4.89
CA PHE A 384 4.76 14.28 -3.49
C PHE A 384 5.96 15.09 -2.97
N PRO A 385 5.95 15.53 -1.70
CA PRO A 385 7.12 16.14 -1.10
C PRO A 385 8.35 15.23 -1.23
N LYS A 386 9.45 15.77 -1.78
CA LYS A 386 10.74 15.05 -1.81
C LYS A 386 11.18 14.60 -0.42
N ASN A 387 10.84 15.41 0.58
CA ASN A 387 11.06 15.11 1.98
C ASN A 387 9.97 14.15 2.50
N ARG A 388 10.29 12.86 2.47
CA ARG A 388 9.40 11.78 2.93
C ARG A 388 8.98 11.93 4.39
N TYR A 389 9.86 12.44 5.24
CA TYR A 389 9.53 12.62 6.64
C TYR A 389 8.34 13.58 6.80
N LEU A 390 8.29 14.68 6.04
CA LEU A 390 7.19 15.65 6.12
C LEU A 390 5.86 15.03 5.68
N LEU A 391 5.87 14.23 4.61
CA LEU A 391 4.67 13.52 4.16
C LEU A 391 4.11 12.61 5.27
N ILE A 392 4.96 11.89 6.00
CA ILE A 392 4.51 11.02 7.10
C ILE A 392 4.17 11.83 8.36
N GLU A 393 4.87 12.93 8.63
CA GLU A 393 4.57 13.85 9.72
C GLU A 393 3.17 14.44 9.56
N ASP A 394 2.77 14.81 8.34
CA ASP A 394 1.40 15.27 8.05
C ASP A 394 0.37 14.16 8.32
N ALA A 395 0.67 12.91 7.98
CA ALA A 395 -0.19 11.77 8.27
C ALA A 395 -0.39 11.60 9.78
N VAL A 396 0.72 11.60 10.53
CA VAL A 396 0.71 11.47 11.99
C VAL A 396 -0.01 12.66 12.63
N ASN A 397 0.24 13.88 12.16
CA ASN A 397 -0.45 15.09 12.61
C ASN A 397 -1.97 14.96 12.43
N ILE A 398 -2.42 14.49 11.27
CA ILE A 398 -3.86 14.34 10.99
C ILE A 398 -4.47 13.25 11.87
N LEU A 399 -3.83 12.08 11.97
CA LEU A 399 -4.31 10.94 12.76
C LEU A 399 -4.37 11.26 14.27
N ILE A 400 -3.41 12.03 14.79
CA ILE A 400 -3.41 12.41 16.21
C ILE A 400 -4.32 13.64 16.47
N ARG A 401 -4.19 14.74 15.71
CA ARG A 401 -4.86 16.01 16.03
C ARG A 401 -6.32 16.10 15.56
N LYS A 402 -6.63 15.63 14.35
CA LYS A 402 -7.97 15.83 13.76
C LYS A 402 -8.96 14.77 14.20
N TRP A 403 -8.48 13.59 14.56
CA TRP A 403 -9.35 12.57 15.16
C TRP A 403 -9.88 13.02 16.53
N ASP A 404 -9.03 13.67 17.34
CA ASP A 404 -9.43 14.29 18.62
C ASP A 404 -10.49 15.40 18.43
N ALA A 405 -10.43 16.16 17.32
CA ALA A 405 -11.35 17.26 17.03
C ALA A 405 -12.68 16.83 16.37
N SER A 406 -12.65 15.84 15.47
CA SER A 406 -13.82 15.41 14.69
C SER A 406 -14.89 14.67 15.50
N ARG A 407 -14.55 14.14 16.67
CA ARG A 407 -15.48 13.38 17.52
C ARG A 407 -16.11 14.16 18.68
N ARG A 408 -15.96 15.49 18.77
CA ARG A 408 -16.47 16.34 19.87
C ARG A 408 -16.37 15.58 21.20
N ILE A 409 -15.16 15.18 21.58
CA ILE A 409 -14.94 14.67 22.93
C ILE A 409 -15.21 15.87 23.84
N GLU A 410 -16.43 15.97 24.35
CA GLU A 410 -16.73 16.82 25.48
C GLU A 410 -15.71 16.48 26.56
N ARG A 411 -15.08 17.53 27.07
CA ARG A 411 -14.05 17.47 28.11
C ARG A 411 -14.71 17.17 29.46
N ASP A 412 -15.65 16.23 29.46
CA ASP A 412 -16.55 15.98 30.57
C ASP A 412 -16.01 14.81 31.38
N SER A 413 -15.16 15.19 32.33
CA SER A 413 -15.06 14.67 33.70
C SER A 413 -14.82 13.17 33.99
N ILE A 414 -14.64 12.28 33.00
CA ILE A 414 -14.28 10.85 33.27
C ILE A 414 -12.94 10.43 32.65
N ASN A 415 -12.48 11.07 31.56
CA ASN A 415 -11.17 10.80 30.94
C ASN A 415 -10.10 11.80 31.44
N SER A 416 -9.59 11.60 32.66
CA SER A 416 -8.68 12.56 33.32
C SER A 416 -7.26 12.64 32.74
N PHE A 417 -6.88 11.74 31.80
CA PHE A 417 -5.49 11.61 31.35
C PHE A 417 -5.31 11.56 29.82
N ASN A 418 -5.61 12.66 29.13
CA ASN A 418 -5.25 12.82 27.70
C ASN A 418 -3.89 13.53 27.58
N LEU A 419 -2.85 12.79 27.17
CA LEU A 419 -1.51 13.36 26.96
C LEU A 419 -1.56 14.45 25.86
N PRO A 420 -0.86 15.59 26.01
CA PRO A 420 -0.71 16.56 24.93
C PRO A 420 -0.11 15.93 23.67
N TYR A 421 -0.41 16.50 22.50
CA TYR A 421 0.08 16.02 21.18
C TYR A 421 1.56 15.61 21.21
N GLN A 422 2.45 16.50 21.66
CA GLN A 422 3.89 16.24 21.65
C GLN A 422 4.28 15.10 22.59
N ARG A 423 3.58 14.94 23.73
CA ARG A 423 3.83 13.83 24.66
C ARG A 423 3.38 12.49 24.07
N LYS A 424 2.27 12.45 23.33
CA LYS A 424 1.86 11.26 22.56
C LYS A 424 2.92 10.88 21.53
N VAL A 425 3.38 11.85 20.74
CA VAL A 425 4.43 11.64 19.72
C VAL A 425 5.72 11.13 20.35
N ASN A 426 6.21 11.76 21.41
CA ASN A 426 7.44 11.36 22.09
C ASN A 426 7.33 9.96 22.72
N MET A 427 6.17 9.61 23.30
CA MET A 427 5.90 8.28 23.83
C MET A 427 5.98 7.19 22.74
N LEU A 428 5.28 7.43 21.61
CA LEU A 428 5.28 6.51 20.47
C LEU A 428 6.68 6.39 19.85
N SER A 429 7.42 7.50 19.80
CA SER A 429 8.81 7.56 19.35
C SER A 429 9.72 6.69 20.20
N GLN A 430 9.58 6.76 21.52
CA GLN A 430 10.35 5.92 22.43
C GLN A 430 9.99 4.43 22.27
N ILE A 431 8.70 4.09 22.24
CA ILE A 431 8.24 2.70 22.02
C ILE A 431 8.80 2.15 20.71
N ALA A 432 8.73 2.94 19.63
CA ALA A 432 9.20 2.55 18.31
C ALA A 432 10.72 2.33 18.31
N TYR A 433 11.49 3.29 18.82
CA TYR A 433 12.95 3.20 18.88
C TYR A 433 13.43 2.02 19.71
N GLU A 434 12.91 1.84 20.93
CA GLU A 434 13.31 0.74 21.82
C GLU A 434 13.03 -0.63 21.18
N ALA A 435 11.95 -0.77 20.43
CA ALA A 435 11.60 -2.01 19.75
C ALA A 435 12.40 -2.23 18.46
N PHE A 436 12.61 -1.18 17.68
CA PHE A 436 13.31 -1.26 16.39
C PHE A 436 14.82 -1.44 16.55
N ASN A 437 15.37 -0.99 17.69
CA ASN A 437 16.79 -1.12 18.06
C ASN A 437 17.15 -2.48 18.68
N GLN A 438 16.17 -3.37 18.90
CA GLN A 438 16.42 -4.74 19.36
C GLN A 438 16.93 -5.65 18.23
N GLU A 439 17.64 -6.72 18.60
CA GLU A 439 18.04 -7.79 17.68
C GLU A 439 17.51 -9.15 18.17
N PRO A 440 16.56 -9.79 17.45
CA PRO A 440 15.87 -9.30 16.25
C PRO A 440 14.96 -8.10 16.53
N GLN A 441 14.65 -7.32 15.49
CA GLN A 441 13.76 -6.16 15.60
C GLN A 441 12.36 -6.58 16.04
N LYS A 442 11.74 -5.73 16.84
CA LYS A 442 10.43 -5.99 17.40
C LYS A 442 9.32 -5.20 16.70
N PHE A 443 8.34 -5.93 16.20
CA PHE A 443 7.15 -5.40 15.52
C PHE A 443 5.84 -5.68 16.28
N PHE A 444 5.87 -6.58 17.26
CA PHE A 444 4.70 -7.00 18.05
C PHE A 444 4.97 -6.90 19.53
N TRP A 445 3.97 -6.42 20.28
CA TRP A 445 4.01 -6.32 21.73
C TRP A 445 2.85 -7.09 22.34
N GLN A 446 3.12 -7.80 23.43
CA GLN A 446 2.05 -8.23 24.32
C GLN A 446 1.46 -7.00 25.01
N GLN A 447 0.15 -6.98 25.26
CA GLN A 447 -0.54 -5.84 25.86
C GLN A 447 0.13 -5.36 27.16
N ARG A 448 0.42 -6.30 28.07
CA ARG A 448 1.08 -6.02 29.36
C ARG A 448 2.46 -5.37 29.21
N GLU A 449 3.17 -5.71 28.14
CA GLU A 449 4.49 -5.14 27.87
C GLU A 449 4.36 -3.69 27.42
N LEU A 450 3.44 -3.42 26.49
CA LEU A 450 3.20 -2.08 25.98
C LEU A 450 2.65 -1.16 27.08
N GLU A 451 1.73 -1.67 27.91
CA GLU A 451 1.26 -0.98 29.13
C GLU A 451 2.42 -0.63 30.07
N LYS A 452 3.37 -1.56 30.29
CA LYS A 452 4.53 -1.31 31.13
C LYS A 452 5.42 -0.18 30.56
N THR A 453 5.66 -0.17 29.26
CA THR A 453 6.44 0.90 28.61
C THR A 453 5.73 2.24 28.72
N ILE A 454 4.42 2.30 28.45
CA ILE A 454 3.59 3.50 28.61
C ILE A 454 3.60 3.98 30.06
N ARG A 455 3.46 3.06 31.02
CA ARG A 455 3.50 3.36 32.45
C ARG A 455 4.82 3.99 32.86
N ASN A 456 5.94 3.43 32.41
CA ASN A 456 7.27 3.99 32.69
C ASN A 456 7.43 5.38 32.08
N TYR A 457 6.94 5.59 30.85
CA TYR A 457 6.94 6.91 30.21
C TYR A 457 6.14 7.95 31.02
N ILE A 458 4.92 7.60 31.44
CA ILE A 458 4.06 8.50 32.24
C ILE A 458 4.71 8.82 33.59
N LYS A 459 5.26 7.81 34.29
CA LYS A 459 5.96 7.98 35.57
C LYS A 459 7.15 8.94 35.48
N ASN A 460 7.87 8.92 34.36
CA ASN A 460 9.03 9.80 34.16
C ASN A 460 8.65 11.26 33.87
N ILE A 461 7.38 11.54 33.56
CA ILE A 461 6.91 12.89 33.16
C ILE A 461 6.04 13.52 34.23
N LEU A 462 5.22 12.73 34.92
CA LEU A 462 4.43 13.21 36.04
C LEU A 462 5.25 13.06 37.32
N GLU A 463 5.67 14.18 37.91
CA GLU A 463 6.28 14.20 39.25
C GLU A 463 5.30 13.79 40.38
N SER A 464 4.06 13.43 40.04
CA SER A 464 3.00 13.14 41.02
C SER A 464 2.99 11.68 41.47
N SER A 465 2.94 11.49 42.78
CA SER A 465 2.68 10.23 43.50
C SER A 465 1.23 9.76 43.36
N SER A 466 0.73 9.52 42.13
CA SER A 466 -0.57 8.89 41.95
C SER A 466 -0.43 7.37 41.94
N ASP A 467 -1.05 6.66 42.88
CA ASP A 467 -1.02 5.19 42.97
C ASP A 467 -1.75 4.45 41.82
N ASN A 468 -2.24 5.16 40.80
CA ASN A 468 -3.12 4.63 39.76
C ASN A 468 -2.51 4.57 38.34
N PHE A 469 -1.18 4.48 38.21
CA PHE A 469 -0.49 4.44 36.91
C PHE A 469 -0.88 3.26 36.02
N ASP A 470 -1.35 2.16 36.63
CA ASP A 470 -1.75 0.96 35.89
C ASP A 470 -3.01 1.22 35.06
N ASN A 471 -4.05 1.80 35.66
CA ASN A 471 -5.26 2.18 34.94
C ASN A 471 -4.98 3.30 33.92
N GLN A 472 -4.15 4.29 34.27
CA GLN A 472 -3.75 5.36 33.33
C GLN A 472 -3.01 4.81 32.09
N SER A 473 -2.11 3.83 32.28
CA SER A 473 -1.37 3.23 31.17
C SER A 473 -2.27 2.46 30.20
N LEU A 474 -3.27 1.75 30.75
CA LEU A 474 -4.29 1.06 29.96
C LEU A 474 -5.20 2.05 29.22
N GLU A 475 -5.64 3.13 29.88
CA GLU A 475 -6.45 4.18 29.25
C GLU A 475 -5.70 4.86 28.10
N VAL A 476 -4.40 5.16 28.27
CA VAL A 476 -3.57 5.74 27.21
C VAL A 476 -3.41 4.76 26.05
N LEU A 477 -3.17 3.47 26.33
CA LEU A 477 -3.08 2.44 25.28
C LEU A 477 -4.40 2.34 24.50
N LYS A 478 -5.53 2.22 25.20
CA LYS A 478 -6.88 2.19 24.60
C LYS A 478 -7.12 3.47 23.78
N THR A 479 -6.72 4.64 24.27
CA THR A 479 -6.84 5.91 23.53
C THR A 479 -6.03 5.89 22.24
N VAL A 480 -4.78 5.44 22.27
CA VAL A 480 -3.92 5.36 21.07
C VAL A 480 -4.48 4.36 20.05
N GLU A 481 -4.99 3.22 20.51
CA GLU A 481 -5.63 2.19 19.69
C GLU A 481 -6.95 2.69 19.06
N VAL A 482 -7.86 3.19 19.89
CA VAL A 482 -9.24 3.55 19.50
C VAL A 482 -9.31 4.91 18.79
N ASN A 483 -8.40 5.85 19.07
CA ASN A 483 -8.53 7.21 18.51
C ASN A 483 -7.55 7.52 17.39
N HIS A 484 -6.41 6.85 17.27
CA HIS A 484 -5.39 7.30 16.30
C HIS A 484 -5.12 6.28 15.19
N GLY A 485 -5.43 5.00 15.42
CA GLY A 485 -5.14 3.94 14.45
C GLY A 485 -3.65 3.83 14.10
N LEU A 486 -2.78 4.35 14.95
CA LEU A 486 -1.32 4.26 14.84
C LEU A 486 -0.79 2.95 15.44
N ILE A 487 -1.42 2.50 16.54
CA ILE A 487 -1.23 1.18 17.12
C ILE A 487 -2.55 0.40 16.94
N VAL A 488 -2.45 -0.87 16.55
CA VAL A 488 -3.60 -1.75 16.33
C VAL A 488 -3.40 -3.08 17.04
N LYS A 489 -4.50 -3.68 17.49
CA LYS A 489 -4.54 -5.02 18.04
C LYS A 489 -4.64 -6.05 16.91
N GLN A 490 -3.62 -6.87 16.75
CA GLN A 490 -3.50 -7.88 15.68
C GLN A 490 -4.22 -9.18 16.02
N THR A 491 -4.18 -9.58 17.30
CA THR A 491 -4.91 -10.73 17.87
C THR A 491 -5.09 -10.49 19.37
N LYS A 492 -5.69 -11.44 20.09
CA LYS A 492 -5.93 -11.30 21.54
C LYS A 492 -4.62 -10.96 22.26
N ASP A 493 -4.65 -9.82 22.94
CA ASP A 493 -3.56 -9.23 23.74
C ASP A 493 -2.25 -8.96 22.98
N LEU A 494 -2.28 -8.89 21.64
CA LEU A 494 -1.11 -8.62 20.80
C LEU A 494 -1.29 -7.36 19.96
N TYR A 495 -0.34 -6.45 20.05
CA TYR A 495 -0.35 -5.11 19.46
C TYR A 495 0.80 -4.92 18.45
N SER A 496 0.60 -4.06 17.45
CA SER A 496 1.64 -3.58 16.54
C SER A 496 1.38 -2.13 16.14
N PHE A 497 2.35 -1.45 15.51
CA PHE A 497 2.00 -0.29 14.70
C PHE A 497 1.07 -0.72 13.54
N SER A 498 0.19 0.17 13.11
CA SER A 498 -0.71 -0.08 11.97
C SER A 498 0.03 -0.21 10.64
N HIS A 499 1.19 0.46 10.55
CA HIS A 499 2.06 0.41 9.40
C HIS A 499 3.53 0.51 9.81
N LEU A 500 4.42 -0.20 9.11
CA LEU A 500 5.87 -0.14 9.36
C LEU A 500 6.41 1.28 9.20
N THR A 501 5.94 2.00 8.17
CA THR A 501 6.35 3.39 7.92
C THR A 501 6.08 4.32 9.10
N PHE A 502 5.02 4.08 9.88
CA PHE A 502 4.79 4.85 11.11
C PHE A 502 5.80 4.51 12.20
N GLN A 503 6.13 3.23 12.36
CA GLN A 503 7.20 2.82 13.29
C GLN A 503 8.54 3.44 12.88
N GLU A 504 8.92 3.35 11.59
CA GLU A 504 10.14 3.96 11.05
C GLU A 504 10.18 5.48 11.25
N TYR A 505 9.05 6.17 11.05
CA TYR A 505 8.90 7.58 11.34
C TYR A 505 9.14 7.90 12.81
N PHE A 506 8.52 7.15 13.72
CA PHE A 506 8.68 7.35 15.16
C PHE A 506 10.10 7.04 15.64
N VAL A 507 10.79 6.07 15.03
CA VAL A 507 12.22 5.81 15.25
C VAL A 507 13.07 7.01 14.81
N ALA A 508 12.85 7.51 13.60
CA ALA A 508 13.58 8.67 13.08
C ALA A 508 13.32 9.92 13.94
N HIS A 509 12.06 10.17 14.31
CA HIS A 509 11.67 11.27 15.18
C HIS A 509 12.35 11.20 16.55
N TYR A 510 12.40 10.01 17.17
CA TYR A 510 13.12 9.80 18.43
C TYR A 510 14.59 10.21 18.30
N ILE A 511 15.28 9.72 17.27
CA ILE A 511 16.71 9.96 17.07
C ILE A 511 16.98 11.46 16.88
N ILE A 512 16.16 12.15 16.08
CA ILE A 512 16.31 13.58 15.81
C ILE A 512 16.02 14.43 17.05
N GLU A 513 14.92 14.17 17.75
CA GLU A 513 14.48 15.03 18.87
C GLU A 513 15.34 14.85 20.13
N ASN A 514 16.04 13.72 20.29
CA ASN A 514 17.02 13.57 21.37
C ASN A 514 18.23 14.49 21.21
N ARG A 515 18.52 14.98 19.99
CA ARG A 515 19.64 15.90 19.68
C ARG A 515 21.01 15.43 20.21
N ASN A 516 21.18 14.13 20.40
CA ASN A 516 22.41 13.54 20.91
C ASN A 516 23.21 12.93 19.75
N THR A 517 24.38 13.52 19.48
CA THR A 517 25.33 13.07 18.45
C THR A 517 25.83 11.63 18.66
N GLU A 518 25.88 11.16 19.91
CA GLU A 518 26.22 9.77 20.22
C GLU A 518 25.17 8.80 19.68
N ILE A 519 23.89 9.15 19.73
CA ILE A 519 22.81 8.30 19.19
C ILE A 519 22.95 8.19 17.67
N PHE A 520 23.27 9.29 16.96
CA PHE A 520 23.53 9.23 15.52
C PHE A 520 24.72 8.30 15.21
N ASN A 521 25.82 8.44 15.95
CA ASN A 521 27.00 7.60 15.78
C ASN A 521 26.69 6.11 16.01
N GLU A 522 25.99 5.78 17.09
CA GLU A 522 25.61 4.39 17.40
C GLU A 522 24.67 3.83 16.34
N VAL A 523 23.65 4.58 15.91
CA VAL A 523 22.72 4.15 14.86
C VAL A 523 23.44 3.92 13.54
N ILE A 524 24.31 4.85 13.12
CA ILE A 524 25.10 4.71 11.90
C ILE A 524 26.02 3.48 12.00
N LYS A 525 26.74 3.33 13.12
CA LYS A 525 27.69 2.24 13.31
C LYS A 525 27.03 0.86 13.30
N HIS A 526 25.87 0.72 13.92
CA HIS A 526 25.21 -0.58 14.10
C HIS A 526 24.20 -0.93 13.01
N HIS A 527 23.65 0.05 12.28
CA HIS A 527 22.51 -0.17 11.39
C HIS A 527 22.67 0.32 9.96
N LEU A 528 23.76 0.99 9.61
CA LEU A 528 23.99 1.52 8.24
C LEU A 528 23.88 0.45 7.14
N THR A 529 24.31 -0.79 7.41
CA THR A 529 24.28 -1.90 6.44
C THR A 529 22.99 -2.72 6.51
N LYS A 530 22.10 -2.43 7.47
CA LYS A 530 20.84 -3.15 7.65
C LYS A 530 19.76 -2.57 6.75
N ARG A 531 19.28 -3.36 5.80
CA ARG A 531 18.26 -2.94 4.82
C ARG A 531 16.93 -2.52 5.48
N GLN A 532 16.61 -3.07 6.64
CA GLN A 532 15.41 -2.72 7.41
C GLN A 532 15.46 -1.29 7.95
N TRP A 533 16.64 -0.71 8.16
CA TRP A 533 16.80 0.66 8.65
C TRP A 533 16.79 1.69 7.52
N ARG A 534 16.73 1.27 6.26
CA ARG A 534 16.90 2.17 5.11
C ARG A 534 15.98 3.40 5.18
N GLU A 535 14.69 3.22 5.44
CA GLU A 535 13.77 4.37 5.50
C GLU A 535 14.04 5.26 6.71
N VAL A 536 14.48 4.71 7.84
CA VAL A 536 14.86 5.50 9.02
C VAL A 536 16.00 6.46 8.66
N PHE A 537 17.04 5.99 7.95
CA PHE A 537 18.13 6.86 7.48
C PHE A 537 17.64 7.96 6.52
N LEU A 538 16.76 7.62 5.59
CA LEU A 538 16.17 8.60 4.65
C LEU A 538 15.32 9.65 5.38
N MET A 539 14.53 9.23 6.37
CA MET A 539 13.71 10.12 7.19
C MET A 539 14.56 11.03 8.08
N ILE A 540 15.63 10.49 8.68
CA ILE A 540 16.60 11.28 9.45
C ILE A 540 17.23 12.33 8.54
N ALA A 541 17.81 11.90 7.41
CA ALA A 541 18.45 12.80 6.46
C ALA A 541 17.47 13.89 6.00
N GLY A 542 16.24 13.53 5.64
CA GLY A 542 15.22 14.47 5.17
C GLY A 542 14.77 15.50 6.22
N ARG A 543 14.71 15.16 7.50
CA ARG A 543 14.18 16.07 8.55
C ARG A 543 15.23 16.95 9.22
N LEU A 544 16.50 16.60 9.15
CA LEU A 544 17.57 17.43 9.70
C LEU A 544 17.57 18.81 9.04
N ALA A 545 17.62 19.87 9.85
CA ALA A 545 17.72 21.24 9.36
C ALA A 545 19.04 21.48 8.60
N ASN A 546 20.11 20.77 9.01
CA ASN A 546 21.35 20.63 8.25
C ASN A 546 21.81 19.18 8.36
N ALA A 547 21.87 18.47 7.24
CA ALA A 547 22.28 17.07 7.20
C ALA A 547 23.80 16.87 7.08
N ASP A 548 24.61 17.93 6.99
CA ASP A 548 26.04 17.85 6.71
C ASP A 548 26.81 16.92 7.67
N GLU A 549 26.60 17.06 8.97
CA GLU A 549 27.27 16.22 9.98
C GLU A 549 26.84 14.76 9.86
N PHE A 550 25.54 14.50 9.70
CA PHE A 550 24.99 13.16 9.54
C PHE A 550 25.54 12.46 8.29
N LEU A 551 25.60 13.16 7.15
CA LEU A 551 26.14 12.64 5.89
C LEU A 551 27.65 12.37 5.99
N LYS A 552 28.41 13.23 6.68
CA LYS A 552 29.83 12.99 6.98
C LYS A 552 30.02 11.75 7.83
N LEU A 553 29.25 11.58 8.91
CA LEU A 553 29.31 10.39 9.77
C LEU A 553 28.99 9.11 9.00
N MET A 554 27.97 9.14 8.13
CA MET A 554 27.67 8.03 7.22
C MET A 554 28.88 7.73 6.32
N PHE A 555 29.43 8.73 5.64
CA PHE A 555 30.58 8.56 4.75
C PHE A 555 31.82 8.00 5.48
N GLN A 556 32.09 8.45 6.70
CA GLN A 556 33.15 7.91 7.55
C GLN A 556 32.93 6.43 7.84
N GLN A 557 31.72 6.06 8.25
CA GLN A 557 31.40 4.67 8.56
C GLN A 557 31.44 3.78 7.32
N ILE A 558 30.99 4.27 6.16
CA ILE A 558 31.09 3.58 4.86
C ILE A 558 32.55 3.23 4.56
N ASN A 559 33.47 4.19 4.71
CA ASN A 559 34.89 3.95 4.44
C ASN A 559 35.56 3.02 5.46
N LYS A 560 34.97 2.80 6.64
CA LYS A 560 35.45 1.76 7.58
C LYS A 560 35.16 0.33 7.06
N LEU A 561 34.15 0.14 6.21
CA LEU A 561 33.78 -1.19 5.67
C LEU A 561 34.86 -1.75 4.74
N VAL A 562 35.64 -0.88 4.09
CA VAL A 562 36.66 -1.24 3.08
C VAL A 562 38.09 -1.13 3.61
N LYS A 563 38.30 -1.18 4.93
CA LYS A 563 39.64 -1.02 5.55
C LYS A 563 40.66 -2.13 5.27
N SER A 564 40.21 -3.29 4.81
CA SER A 564 41.12 -4.40 4.53
C SER A 564 42.07 -4.03 3.40
N GLN A 565 43.31 -4.52 3.47
CA GLN A 565 44.34 -4.22 2.47
C GLN A 565 43.85 -4.59 1.06
N ALA A 566 43.26 -5.78 0.89
CA ALA A 566 42.72 -6.25 -0.37
C ALA A 566 41.66 -5.30 -0.99
N LEU A 567 40.76 -4.74 -0.18
CA LEU A 567 39.74 -3.79 -0.68
C LEU A 567 40.34 -2.41 -0.94
N GLN A 568 41.34 -1.98 -0.16
CA GLN A 568 42.07 -0.75 -0.43
C GLN A 568 42.91 -0.84 -1.71
N ASP A 569 43.52 -2.00 -1.98
CA ASP A 569 44.26 -2.25 -3.22
C ASP A 569 43.32 -2.22 -4.43
N MET A 570 42.13 -2.82 -4.31
CA MET A 570 41.08 -2.74 -5.34
C MET A 570 40.66 -1.29 -5.62
N LEU A 571 40.42 -0.49 -4.57
CA LEU A 571 40.05 0.92 -4.74
C LEU A 571 41.21 1.75 -5.31
N THR A 572 42.45 1.42 -4.97
CA THR A 572 43.65 2.06 -5.54
C THR A 572 43.76 1.76 -7.03
N TRP A 573 43.61 0.49 -7.42
CA TRP A 573 43.52 0.11 -8.83
C TRP A 573 42.41 0.89 -9.56
N LEU A 574 41.23 1.03 -8.93
CA LEU A 574 40.11 1.73 -9.54
C LEU A 574 40.37 3.23 -9.74
N ASP A 575 41.08 3.86 -8.82
CA ASP A 575 41.54 5.24 -8.95
C ASP A 575 42.62 5.37 -10.04
N ASP A 576 43.56 4.44 -10.09
CA ASP A 576 44.66 4.41 -11.06
C ASP A 576 44.14 4.20 -12.49
N VAL A 577 43.24 3.24 -12.71
CA VAL A 577 42.67 2.97 -14.05
C VAL A 577 41.83 4.12 -14.56
N THR A 578 41.05 4.78 -13.69
CA THR A 578 40.26 5.96 -14.11
C THR A 578 41.12 7.20 -14.29
N THR A 579 42.25 7.28 -13.58
CA THR A 579 43.28 8.30 -13.77
C THR A 579 44.02 8.15 -15.08
N PHE A 580 44.49 6.94 -15.38
CA PHE A 580 45.18 6.60 -16.61
C PHE A 580 44.32 6.89 -17.85
N HIS A 581 43.03 6.58 -17.77
CA HIS A 581 42.07 6.84 -18.85
C HIS A 581 41.49 8.27 -18.88
N ALA A 582 42.02 9.19 -18.06
CA ALA A 582 41.59 10.59 -17.96
C ALA A 582 40.07 10.79 -17.72
N VAL A 583 39.47 9.91 -16.92
CA VAL A 583 38.05 9.91 -16.57
C VAL A 583 37.84 9.87 -15.05
N LYS A 584 38.65 10.65 -14.31
CA LYS A 584 38.70 10.72 -12.84
C LYS A 584 37.37 11.22 -12.22
N SER A 585 36.40 10.33 -12.04
CA SER A 585 35.14 10.64 -11.34
C SER A 585 34.54 9.38 -10.71
N SER A 586 33.72 9.56 -9.67
CA SER A 586 33.04 8.43 -9.00
C SER A 586 32.10 7.67 -9.94
N SER A 587 31.44 8.36 -10.87
CA SER A 587 30.60 7.72 -11.91
C SER A 587 31.42 6.78 -12.78
N TRP A 588 32.61 7.20 -13.23
CA TRP A 588 33.50 6.36 -14.03
C TRP A 588 34.12 5.24 -13.19
N ARG A 589 34.49 5.48 -11.93
CA ARG A 589 34.93 4.40 -11.02
C ARG A 589 33.85 3.33 -10.87
N ALA A 590 32.59 3.72 -10.62
CA ALA A 590 31.48 2.77 -10.55
C ALA A 590 31.26 2.03 -11.88
N PHE A 591 31.40 2.72 -13.01
CA PHE A 591 31.28 2.11 -14.34
C PHE A 591 32.38 1.08 -14.63
N TYR A 592 33.65 1.40 -14.37
CA TYR A 592 34.77 0.48 -14.60
C TYR A 592 34.68 -0.75 -13.68
N LEU A 593 34.24 -0.56 -12.43
CA LEU A 593 33.99 -1.68 -11.52
C LEU A 593 32.82 -2.57 -11.97
N PHE A 594 31.76 -1.96 -12.51
CA PHE A 594 30.65 -2.69 -13.11
C PHE A 594 31.07 -3.47 -14.37
N VAL A 595 31.86 -2.87 -15.26
CA VAL A 595 32.42 -3.51 -16.46
C VAL A 595 33.29 -4.71 -16.05
N ASP A 596 34.20 -4.50 -15.10
CA ASP A 596 35.07 -5.55 -14.57
C ASP A 596 34.26 -6.74 -14.01
N GLN A 597 33.21 -6.46 -13.25
CA GLN A 597 32.33 -7.49 -12.69
C GLN A 597 31.54 -8.24 -13.77
N ILE A 598 30.98 -7.54 -14.77
CA ILE A 598 30.22 -8.15 -15.86
C ILE A 598 31.09 -9.08 -16.70
N TYR A 599 32.32 -8.67 -16.98
CA TYR A 599 33.22 -9.40 -17.85
C TYR A 599 34.19 -10.32 -17.09
N GLU A 600 34.05 -10.46 -15.77
CA GLU A 600 34.92 -11.33 -14.94
C GLU A 600 36.43 -10.99 -15.13
N ILE A 601 36.75 -9.70 -15.28
CA ILE A 601 38.13 -9.24 -15.52
C ILE A 601 38.95 -9.32 -14.23
N TYR A 602 38.34 -9.26 -13.05
CA TYR A 602 39.02 -9.51 -11.77
C TYR A 602 38.80 -10.93 -11.21
N THR A 603 37.61 -11.48 -11.33
CA THR A 603 37.21 -12.67 -10.56
C THR A 603 37.67 -13.98 -11.18
N ASN A 604 38.52 -14.71 -10.45
CA ASN A 604 38.81 -16.12 -10.74
C ASN A 604 37.52 -16.95 -10.54
N ARG A 605 37.22 -17.91 -11.41
CA ARG A 605 35.92 -18.63 -11.60
C ARG A 605 35.36 -19.42 -10.39
N VAL A 606 35.84 -19.21 -9.17
CA VAL A 606 35.50 -19.99 -7.97
C VAL A 606 34.41 -19.34 -7.10
N THR A 607 34.01 -18.08 -7.31
CA THR A 607 32.87 -17.46 -6.60
C THR A 607 31.55 -17.64 -7.36
N LYS A 608 31.21 -18.90 -7.70
CA LYS A 608 29.98 -19.29 -8.42
C LYS A 608 28.73 -19.44 -7.52
N ASN A 609 28.72 -18.84 -6.33
CA ASN A 609 27.56 -18.85 -5.43
C ASN A 609 26.76 -17.55 -5.55
N ASN A 610 25.44 -17.63 -5.34
CA ASN A 610 24.39 -16.60 -5.50
C ASN A 610 24.70 -15.13 -5.09
N TYR A 611 25.78 -14.88 -4.33
CA TYR A 611 26.24 -13.57 -3.88
C TYR A 611 26.73 -12.65 -5.02
N SER A 612 27.27 -13.21 -6.12
CA SER A 612 27.72 -12.38 -7.27
C SER A 612 26.56 -11.60 -7.93
N LEU A 613 25.34 -12.12 -7.87
CA LEU A 613 24.16 -11.47 -8.44
C LEU A 613 23.74 -10.24 -7.64
N ALA A 614 23.72 -10.33 -6.30
CA ALA A 614 23.35 -9.21 -5.43
C ALA A 614 24.35 -8.05 -5.57
N GLN A 615 25.65 -8.36 -5.61
CA GLN A 615 26.71 -7.39 -5.89
C GLN A 615 26.51 -6.72 -7.24
N GLY A 616 26.25 -7.51 -8.29
CA GLY A 616 26.06 -7.01 -9.65
C GLY A 616 24.92 -6.01 -9.75
N ILE A 617 23.80 -6.30 -9.09
CA ILE A 617 22.64 -5.40 -9.02
C ILE A 617 22.99 -4.10 -8.29
N LEU A 618 23.73 -4.17 -7.19
CA LEU A 618 24.11 -2.98 -6.42
C LEU A 618 25.10 -2.10 -7.19
N ILE A 619 26.17 -2.65 -7.77
CA ILE A 619 27.14 -1.84 -8.52
C ILE A 619 26.51 -1.24 -9.78
N GLN A 620 25.62 -1.99 -10.45
CA GLN A 620 24.87 -1.49 -11.60
C GLN A 620 24.02 -0.28 -11.21
N ARG A 621 23.28 -0.39 -10.10
CA ARG A 621 22.46 0.70 -9.57
C ARG A 621 23.32 1.91 -9.20
N LEU A 622 24.46 1.68 -8.53
CA LEU A 622 25.38 2.74 -8.15
C LEU A 622 25.94 3.48 -9.38
N ALA A 623 26.35 2.75 -10.41
CA ALA A 623 26.85 3.32 -11.66
C ALA A 623 25.76 4.16 -12.38
N VAL A 624 24.52 3.68 -12.42
CA VAL A 624 23.38 4.43 -13.00
C VAL A 624 23.12 5.73 -12.24
N ILE A 625 23.03 5.66 -10.91
CA ILE A 625 22.72 6.83 -10.07
C ILE A 625 23.83 7.89 -10.19
N LEU A 626 25.09 7.48 -10.08
CA LEU A 626 26.22 8.41 -10.18
C LEU A 626 26.33 9.04 -11.57
N ARG A 627 26.00 8.29 -12.62
CA ARG A 627 25.95 8.84 -13.98
C ARG A 627 24.91 9.93 -14.10
N GLN A 628 23.70 9.69 -13.59
CA GLN A 628 22.63 10.68 -13.59
C GLN A 628 23.04 11.94 -12.82
N ILE A 629 23.68 11.79 -11.66
CA ILE A 629 24.20 12.92 -10.89
C ILE A 629 25.23 13.73 -11.69
N ASN A 630 26.18 13.07 -12.36
CA ASN A 630 27.15 13.78 -13.19
C ASN A 630 26.50 14.52 -14.36
N VAL A 631 25.41 13.97 -14.93
CA VAL A 631 24.61 14.66 -15.96
C VAL A 631 23.97 15.92 -15.37
N GLU A 632 23.32 15.81 -14.22
CA GLU A 632 22.69 16.92 -13.51
C GLU A 632 23.70 17.99 -13.05
N GLN A 633 24.93 17.59 -12.74
CA GLN A 633 26.02 18.50 -12.37
C GLN A 633 26.80 19.06 -13.58
N GLU A 634 26.41 18.71 -14.81
CA GLU A 634 27.14 19.06 -16.05
C GLU A 634 28.62 18.60 -16.06
N LYS A 635 28.96 17.58 -15.26
CA LYS A 635 30.31 16.98 -15.14
C LYS A 635 30.48 15.75 -16.03
N ILE A 636 29.92 15.77 -17.25
CA ILE A 636 30.06 14.66 -18.18
C ILE A 636 31.41 14.73 -18.88
N ILE A 637 32.33 13.85 -18.47
CA ILE A 637 33.59 13.65 -19.20
C ILE A 637 33.30 12.73 -20.39
N LYS A 638 33.52 13.24 -21.62
CA LYS A 638 33.49 12.42 -22.84
C LYS A 638 34.68 11.46 -22.81
N ARG A 639 34.44 10.18 -23.13
CA ARG A 639 35.50 9.16 -23.15
C ARG A 639 36.62 9.54 -24.13
N PRO A 640 37.88 9.67 -23.66
CA PRO A 640 39.04 9.84 -24.51
C PRO A 640 39.25 8.63 -25.44
N GLN A 641 40.08 8.78 -26.47
CA GLN A 641 40.36 7.71 -27.43
C GLN A 641 40.95 6.47 -26.75
N LEU A 642 41.86 6.66 -25.79
CA LEU A 642 42.47 5.56 -25.02
C LEU A 642 41.43 4.77 -24.23
N ALA A 643 40.54 5.45 -23.50
CA ALA A 643 39.44 4.83 -22.76
C ALA A 643 38.50 4.03 -23.68
N ASN A 644 38.16 4.60 -24.84
CA ASN A 644 37.33 3.90 -25.83
C ASN A 644 38.03 2.64 -26.33
N PHE A 645 39.31 2.73 -26.69
CA PHE A 645 40.10 1.60 -27.14
C PHE A 645 40.15 0.47 -26.10
N SER A 646 40.49 0.79 -24.84
CA SER A 646 40.54 -0.17 -23.74
C SER A 646 39.22 -0.92 -23.55
N LEU A 647 38.08 -0.20 -23.56
CA LEU A 647 36.76 -0.84 -23.43
C LEU A 647 36.39 -1.72 -24.62
N ASN A 648 36.87 -1.45 -25.84
CA ASN A 648 36.65 -2.37 -26.97
C ASN A 648 37.48 -3.65 -26.83
N LEU A 649 38.70 -3.57 -26.27
CA LEU A 649 39.47 -4.78 -25.97
C LEU A 649 38.79 -5.63 -24.90
N VAL A 650 38.10 -5.00 -23.94
CA VAL A 650 37.24 -5.69 -22.97
C VAL A 650 36.08 -6.43 -23.64
N ASP A 651 35.42 -5.81 -24.62
CA ASP A 651 34.36 -6.44 -25.41
C ASP A 651 34.89 -7.65 -26.21
N ILE A 652 36.06 -7.52 -26.83
CA ILE A 652 36.75 -8.64 -27.50
C ILE A 652 37.04 -9.77 -26.50
N TYR A 653 37.60 -9.44 -25.34
CA TYR A 653 37.87 -10.41 -24.29
C TYR A 653 36.60 -11.14 -23.85
N ALA A 654 35.48 -10.43 -23.69
CA ALA A 654 34.20 -11.00 -23.30
C ALA A 654 33.69 -12.05 -24.30
N HIS A 655 33.73 -11.74 -25.60
CA HIS A 655 33.33 -12.68 -26.65
C HIS A 655 34.24 -13.92 -26.70
N VAL A 656 35.55 -13.71 -26.53
CA VAL A 656 36.53 -14.81 -26.51
C VAL A 656 36.36 -15.69 -25.27
N ASP A 657 36.19 -15.12 -24.07
CA ASP A 657 35.96 -15.91 -22.85
C ASP A 657 34.59 -16.63 -22.89
N ALA A 658 33.54 -16.00 -23.41
CA ALA A 658 32.24 -16.65 -23.59
C ALA A 658 32.36 -17.89 -24.50
N ARG A 659 33.05 -17.77 -25.64
CA ARG A 659 33.37 -18.90 -26.53
C ARG A 659 34.23 -19.95 -25.84
N ALA A 660 35.26 -19.52 -25.13
CA ALA A 660 36.17 -20.39 -24.37
C ALA A 660 35.46 -21.16 -23.25
N ASN A 661 34.21 -20.82 -22.91
CA ASN A 661 33.42 -21.42 -21.85
C ASN A 661 32.07 -21.98 -22.28
N GLU A 662 31.71 -21.88 -23.56
CA GLU A 662 30.38 -22.25 -24.07
C GLU A 662 29.24 -21.55 -23.30
N LYS A 663 29.46 -20.29 -22.91
CA LYS A 663 28.45 -19.46 -22.23
C LYS A 663 27.73 -18.58 -23.25
N GLU A 664 26.41 -18.48 -23.18
CA GLU A 664 25.66 -17.39 -23.82
C GLU A 664 25.65 -16.16 -22.90
N PHE A 665 25.99 -15.00 -23.44
CA PHE A 665 26.00 -13.73 -22.72
C PHE A 665 24.71 -12.95 -23.00
N ASP A 666 24.01 -12.52 -21.96
CA ASP A 666 22.72 -11.85 -22.07
C ASP A 666 22.80 -10.36 -21.68
N LEU A 667 23.19 -9.53 -22.64
CA LEU A 667 23.24 -8.06 -22.52
C LEU A 667 21.86 -7.41 -22.34
N GLN A 668 20.77 -8.13 -22.62
CA GLN A 668 19.42 -7.59 -22.50
C GLN A 668 19.02 -7.34 -21.04
N LYS A 669 19.81 -7.82 -20.07
CA LYS A 669 19.63 -7.54 -18.63
C LYS A 669 20.30 -6.25 -18.14
N VAL A 670 21.16 -5.61 -18.95
CA VAL A 670 21.81 -4.33 -18.59
C VAL A 670 20.86 -3.15 -18.85
N SER A 671 20.90 -2.11 -18.01
CA SER A 671 20.03 -0.94 -18.13
C SER A 671 20.29 -0.17 -19.44
N PRO A 672 19.28 0.43 -20.08
CA PRO A 672 19.47 1.19 -21.32
C PRO A 672 20.50 2.32 -21.21
N LEU A 673 20.62 2.92 -20.02
CA LEU A 673 21.60 3.97 -19.74
C LEU A 673 23.05 3.46 -19.85
N LEU A 674 23.32 2.27 -19.31
CA LEU A 674 24.67 1.70 -19.31
C LEU A 674 25.02 1.07 -20.66
N ARG A 675 24.05 0.54 -21.42
CA ARG A 675 24.30 0.05 -22.78
C ARG A 675 24.84 1.11 -23.72
N LYS A 676 24.45 2.39 -23.54
CA LYS A 676 25.02 3.50 -24.33
C LYS A 676 26.51 3.72 -24.07
N GLU A 677 27.00 3.33 -22.90
CA GLU A 677 28.39 3.51 -22.50
C GLU A 677 29.24 2.25 -22.70
N LEU A 678 28.63 1.07 -22.73
CA LEU A 678 29.31 -0.15 -23.11
C LEU A 678 29.49 -0.21 -24.64
N PRO A 679 30.67 -0.62 -25.14
CA PRO A 679 30.76 -1.09 -26.51
C PRO A 679 29.99 -2.40 -26.56
N VAL A 680 28.80 -2.40 -27.16
CA VAL A 680 27.95 -3.59 -27.27
C VAL A 680 27.66 -3.83 -28.73
N SER A 681 27.90 -5.05 -29.18
CA SER A 681 27.40 -5.55 -30.45
C SER A 681 26.33 -6.61 -30.21
N ASP A 682 25.13 -6.40 -30.76
CA ASP A 682 24.00 -7.35 -30.65
C ASP A 682 24.08 -8.54 -31.62
N GLU A 683 24.97 -8.49 -32.62
CA GLU A 683 25.17 -9.59 -33.57
C GLU A 683 26.21 -10.60 -33.04
N PRO A 684 26.03 -11.92 -33.28
CA PRO A 684 27.07 -12.91 -33.08
C PRO A 684 28.21 -12.63 -34.07
N PHE A 685 29.12 -11.74 -33.65
CA PHE A 685 30.23 -11.29 -34.47
C PHE A 685 31.21 -12.45 -34.70
N MET A 686 31.55 -12.70 -35.96
CA MET A 686 32.60 -13.66 -36.29
C MET A 686 33.92 -13.14 -35.72
N ILE A 687 34.40 -13.82 -34.68
CA ILE A 687 35.58 -13.48 -33.88
C ILE A 687 36.83 -13.07 -34.71
N PRO A 688 37.11 -13.62 -35.92
CA PRO A 688 38.17 -13.14 -36.81
C PRO A 688 38.01 -11.68 -37.31
N GLN A 689 36.78 -11.18 -37.39
CA GLN A 689 36.49 -9.82 -37.86
C GLN A 689 36.86 -8.75 -36.81
N LEU A 690 36.79 -9.07 -35.51
CA LEU A 690 37.15 -8.14 -34.43
C LEU A 690 38.65 -7.80 -34.41
N ILE A 691 39.52 -8.78 -34.70
CA ILE A 691 40.96 -8.54 -34.82
C ILE A 691 41.32 -7.85 -36.14
N SER A 692 40.62 -8.20 -37.23
CA SER A 692 40.83 -7.52 -38.52
C SER A 692 40.51 -6.02 -38.48
N ARG A 693 39.70 -5.58 -37.51
CA ARG A 693 39.36 -4.17 -37.27
C ARG A 693 40.48 -3.38 -36.58
N VAL A 694 41.42 -4.07 -35.94
CA VAL A 694 42.62 -3.43 -35.36
C VAL A 694 43.72 -3.43 -36.41
N ASN A 695 43.97 -2.28 -37.00
CA ASN A 695 45.10 -2.03 -37.89
C ASN A 695 46.23 -1.38 -37.09
N ILE A 696 47.45 -1.88 -37.24
CA ILE A 696 48.62 -1.41 -36.51
C ILE A 696 49.65 -1.01 -37.55
N ASP A 697 49.87 0.29 -37.69
CA ASP A 697 50.95 0.82 -38.53
C ASP A 697 52.20 0.97 -37.66
N LYS A 698 53.12 0.02 -37.78
CA LYS A 698 54.36 0.00 -36.99
C LYS A 698 55.33 1.11 -37.42
N GLU A 699 55.27 1.59 -38.65
CA GLU A 699 56.17 2.65 -39.15
C GLU A 699 55.71 4.03 -38.69
N GLN A 700 54.40 4.26 -38.64
CA GLN A 700 53.81 5.51 -38.14
C GLN A 700 53.57 5.50 -36.63
N GLY A 701 53.62 4.33 -35.98
CA GLY A 701 53.33 4.18 -34.56
C GLY A 701 51.86 4.48 -34.24
N ILE A 702 50.94 4.06 -35.10
CA ILE A 702 49.50 4.36 -34.99
C ILE A 702 48.70 3.06 -34.89
N ILE A 703 47.81 3.00 -33.90
CA ILE A 703 46.78 1.95 -33.77
C ILE A 703 45.45 2.52 -34.26
N THR A 704 44.87 1.86 -35.25
CA THR A 704 43.55 2.16 -35.78
C THR A 704 42.57 1.05 -35.42
N MET A 705 41.43 1.40 -34.84
CA MET A 705 40.33 0.47 -34.62
C MET A 705 39.09 0.93 -35.39
N HIS A 706 38.68 0.14 -36.39
CA HIS A 706 37.50 0.42 -37.22
C HIS A 706 36.21 -0.04 -36.52
N LYS A 707 35.20 0.85 -36.44
CA LYS A 707 33.86 0.59 -35.88
C LYS A 707 32.79 0.76 -36.95
N GLN A 708 31.59 0.25 -36.68
CA GLN A 708 30.42 0.45 -37.55
C GLN A 708 30.05 1.94 -37.71
N GLU A 709 30.33 2.78 -36.70
CA GLU A 709 29.97 4.22 -36.67
C GLU A 709 31.19 5.17 -36.75
N GLY A 710 32.40 4.68 -37.04
CA GLY A 710 33.60 5.54 -37.13
C GLY A 710 34.94 4.80 -36.96
N GLN A 711 36.02 5.54 -36.71
CA GLN A 711 37.37 5.01 -36.47
C GLN A 711 37.95 5.61 -35.19
N ILE A 712 38.55 4.77 -34.35
CA ILE A 712 39.43 5.21 -33.26
C ILE A 712 40.85 5.17 -33.79
N ILE A 713 41.56 6.27 -33.66
CA ILE A 713 42.99 6.36 -33.96
C ILE A 713 43.68 6.55 -32.60
N LEU A 714 44.82 5.92 -32.38
CA LEU A 714 45.64 6.10 -31.20
C LEU A 714 47.08 6.21 -31.63
N ASP A 715 47.77 7.21 -31.11
CA ASP A 715 49.21 7.40 -31.22
C ASP A 715 49.82 7.57 -29.82
N LYS A 716 51.14 7.81 -29.76
CA LYS A 716 51.89 7.99 -28.52
C LYS A 716 51.41 9.17 -27.67
N GLU A 717 50.83 10.22 -28.28
CA GLU A 717 50.37 11.43 -27.57
C GLU A 717 49.10 11.19 -26.74
N HIS A 718 48.37 10.11 -27.03
CA HIS A 718 47.17 9.73 -26.30
C HIS A 718 47.46 9.05 -24.95
N PHE A 719 48.72 8.74 -24.67
CA PHE A 719 49.17 8.14 -23.41
C PHE A 719 49.63 9.25 -22.45
N PRO A 720 49.38 9.12 -21.13
CA PRO A 720 49.85 10.11 -20.16
C PRO A 720 51.39 10.27 -20.25
N ASN A 721 51.88 11.51 -20.47
CA ASN A 721 53.31 11.82 -20.47
C ASN A 721 53.93 11.42 -19.12
N GLN A 722 54.94 10.55 -19.14
CA GLN A 722 55.71 10.20 -17.93
C GLN A 722 56.90 11.14 -17.66
N ASP A 723 57.09 12.17 -18.48
CA ASP A 723 58.14 13.17 -18.33
C ASP A 723 57.56 14.55 -17.92
N SER A 724 57.22 14.73 -16.64
CA SER A 724 57.31 16.02 -15.91
C SER A 724 56.73 15.94 -14.49
N ASP A 725 57.56 16.31 -13.52
CA ASP A 725 57.28 16.87 -12.18
C ASP A 725 55.84 16.84 -11.63
N SER A 726 55.66 16.16 -10.50
CA SER A 726 54.72 16.61 -9.47
C SER A 726 55.50 17.11 -8.26
N ASP A 727 55.70 18.43 -8.20
CA ASP A 727 55.87 19.18 -6.96
C ASP A 727 54.72 18.83 -5.99
N VAL A 728 54.99 17.92 -5.06
CA VAL A 728 54.41 17.95 -3.71
C VAL A 728 55.56 17.65 -2.77
N SER A 729 56.11 18.71 -2.19
CA SER A 729 57.07 18.69 -1.11
C SER A 729 56.56 17.82 0.05
N ILE A 730 57.11 16.61 0.18
CA ILE A 730 57.09 15.82 1.40
C ILE A 730 58.40 16.13 2.11
N GLU A 731 58.31 16.94 3.16
CA GLU A 731 59.44 17.21 4.06
C GLU A 731 59.94 15.91 4.69
N GLN A 732 61.26 15.83 4.75
CA GLN A 732 62.06 14.76 5.31
C GLN A 732 61.83 14.64 6.82
N GLU A 733 61.72 13.41 7.32
CA GLU A 733 62.39 13.04 8.57
C GLU A 733 62.91 11.60 8.50
N SER A 734 64.23 11.50 8.61
CA SER A 734 65.07 10.32 8.58
C SER A 734 65.13 9.60 9.94
N ASN A 735 65.17 8.26 9.93
CA ASN A 735 66.17 7.39 10.58
C ASN A 735 65.57 6.08 11.11
N HIS A 736 65.83 4.94 10.44
CA HIS A 736 66.78 3.94 10.93
C HIS A 736 66.81 2.66 10.07
N SER A 737 68.00 2.40 9.50
CA SER A 737 68.72 1.13 9.31
C SER A 737 68.04 -0.10 8.69
N ASN A 738 68.58 -0.44 7.51
CA ASN A 738 69.12 -1.73 7.09
C ASN A 738 68.19 -2.96 7.11
N ASP A 739 67.66 -3.28 5.94
CA ASP A 739 67.79 -4.62 5.36
C ASP A 739 67.92 -4.47 3.83
N GLU A 740 69.15 -4.64 3.36
CA GLU A 740 69.48 -4.84 1.94
C GLU A 740 69.01 -6.24 1.51
N ASP A 741 68.75 -6.39 0.21
CA ASP A 741 68.37 -7.61 -0.50
C ASP A 741 66.88 -8.03 -0.52
N LEU A 742 66.04 -7.27 -1.25
CA LEU A 742 65.21 -7.83 -2.36
C LEU A 742 64.40 -6.80 -3.19
N ASN A 743 64.84 -5.55 -3.39
CA ASN A 743 64.00 -4.54 -4.09
C ASN A 743 64.75 -3.70 -5.13
N ASN A 744 65.41 -4.36 -6.09
CA ASN A 744 65.87 -3.72 -7.33
C ASN A 744 65.18 -4.35 -8.55
N HIS A 745 63.87 -4.10 -8.69
CA HIS A 745 63.19 -4.14 -9.99
C HIS A 745 62.27 -2.93 -10.12
N THR A 746 62.89 -1.74 -10.15
CA THR A 746 62.29 -0.56 -10.76
C THR A 746 62.25 -0.79 -12.28
N LEU A 747 61.22 -1.49 -12.74
CA LEU A 747 60.92 -1.64 -14.17
C LEU A 747 60.54 -0.27 -14.74
N LYS A 748 61.52 0.41 -15.35
CA LYS A 748 61.25 1.43 -16.38
C LYS A 748 60.52 0.72 -17.53
N MET A 749 59.20 0.88 -17.65
CA MET A 749 58.42 0.32 -18.77
C MET A 749 58.14 1.38 -19.83
N ASN A 750 58.48 1.05 -21.08
CA ASN A 750 58.25 1.85 -22.29
C ASN A 750 56.81 1.59 -22.81
N ASN A 751 55.83 2.24 -22.18
CA ASN A 751 54.43 1.79 -22.21
C ASN A 751 53.69 1.74 -23.57
N TYR A 752 54.04 2.53 -24.59
CA TYR A 752 53.28 2.54 -25.86
C TYR A 752 53.89 1.67 -26.97
N GLU A 753 55.22 1.64 -27.07
CA GLU A 753 55.91 0.85 -28.09
C GLU A 753 55.81 -0.65 -27.77
N ASP A 754 55.94 -1.03 -26.49
CA ASP A 754 55.73 -2.41 -26.03
C ASP A 754 54.27 -2.86 -26.25
N LEU A 755 53.30 -1.95 -26.05
CA LEU A 755 51.87 -2.20 -26.32
C LEU A 755 51.62 -2.53 -27.80
N LEU A 756 52.26 -1.81 -28.72
CA LEU A 756 52.16 -2.05 -30.16
C LEU A 756 52.65 -3.45 -30.54
N GLU A 757 53.80 -3.86 -30.00
CA GLU A 757 54.39 -5.17 -30.30
C GLU A 757 53.56 -6.33 -29.74
N GLU A 758 53.08 -6.22 -28.50
CA GLU A 758 52.22 -7.23 -27.89
C GLU A 758 50.87 -7.37 -28.62
N LEU A 759 50.27 -6.26 -29.08
CA LEU A 759 49.04 -6.31 -29.88
C LEU A 759 49.25 -6.99 -31.23
N LEU A 760 50.38 -6.73 -31.89
CA LEU A 760 50.76 -7.43 -33.13
C LEU A 760 50.89 -8.94 -32.87
N TYR A 761 51.58 -9.32 -31.80
CA TYR A 761 51.72 -10.73 -31.42
C TYR A 761 50.37 -11.39 -31.09
N LEU A 762 49.50 -10.73 -30.34
CA LEU A 762 48.15 -11.24 -30.02
C LEU A 762 47.28 -11.39 -31.28
N LYS A 763 47.43 -10.47 -32.23
CA LYS A 763 46.75 -10.52 -33.54
C LYS A 763 47.22 -11.71 -34.38
N ASP A 764 48.53 -11.97 -34.41
CA ASP A 764 49.10 -13.08 -35.19
C ASP A 764 48.86 -14.45 -34.54
N SER A 765 48.74 -14.50 -33.21
CA SER A 765 48.54 -15.74 -32.43
C SER A 765 47.06 -16.10 -32.18
N PHE A 766 46.14 -15.52 -32.94
CA PHE A 766 44.71 -15.72 -32.73
C PHE A 766 44.23 -17.15 -33.02
N PRO A 767 43.38 -17.76 -32.17
CA PRO A 767 42.86 -19.11 -32.41
C PRO A 767 41.97 -19.18 -33.66
N TYR A 768 42.11 -20.27 -34.42
CA TYR A 768 41.20 -20.57 -35.53
C TYR A 768 39.79 -20.92 -35.03
N GLU A 769 38.77 -20.80 -35.90
CA GLU A 769 37.38 -21.02 -35.52
C GLU A 769 37.11 -22.39 -34.86
N ASN A 770 37.77 -23.45 -35.34
CA ASN A 770 37.63 -24.79 -34.79
C ASN A 770 38.70 -25.16 -33.76
N ALA A 771 39.46 -24.18 -33.26
CA ALA A 771 40.50 -24.41 -32.24
C ALA A 771 39.90 -24.98 -30.95
N PRO A 772 40.62 -25.87 -30.25
CA PRO A 772 40.16 -26.46 -29.01
C PRO A 772 40.01 -25.40 -27.90
N LYS A 773 39.10 -25.68 -26.96
CA LYS A 773 38.75 -24.78 -25.84
C LYS A 773 39.95 -24.19 -25.08
N TRP A 774 41.00 -24.98 -24.88
CA TRP A 774 42.19 -24.54 -24.13
C TRP A 774 42.98 -23.45 -24.87
N GLU A 775 43.00 -23.44 -26.21
CA GLU A 775 43.66 -22.39 -27.00
C GLU A 775 42.94 -21.05 -26.83
N TRP A 776 41.60 -21.07 -26.85
CA TRP A 776 40.77 -19.91 -26.56
C TRP A 776 40.98 -19.39 -25.13
N GLN A 777 41.11 -20.28 -24.15
CA GLN A 777 41.38 -19.92 -22.75
C GLN A 777 42.77 -19.30 -22.56
N GLU A 778 43.79 -19.86 -23.19
CA GLU A 778 45.16 -19.33 -23.19
C GLU A 778 45.21 -17.94 -23.84
N TRP A 779 44.57 -17.77 -25.00
CA TRP A 779 44.52 -16.47 -25.68
C TRP A 779 43.77 -15.42 -24.85
N ALA A 780 42.60 -15.76 -24.29
CA ALA A 780 41.84 -14.87 -23.41
C ALA A 780 42.66 -14.44 -22.18
N LYS A 781 43.40 -15.38 -21.58
CA LYS A 781 44.30 -15.11 -20.45
C LYS A 781 45.44 -14.17 -20.82
N LYS A 782 46.04 -14.32 -22.01
CA LYS A 782 47.07 -13.41 -22.52
C LYS A 782 46.52 -12.01 -22.74
N LEU A 783 45.37 -11.87 -23.41
CA LEU A 783 44.73 -10.56 -23.61
C LEU A 783 44.38 -9.88 -22.27
N LYS A 784 43.85 -10.64 -21.30
CA LYS A 784 43.59 -10.16 -19.95
C LYS A 784 44.86 -9.66 -19.25
N GLY A 785 45.95 -10.43 -19.31
CA GLY A 785 47.25 -10.03 -18.75
C GLY A 785 47.81 -8.76 -19.39
N PHE A 786 47.69 -8.65 -20.71
CA PHE A 786 48.05 -7.47 -21.48
C PHE A 786 47.25 -6.22 -21.08
N MET A 787 45.91 -6.33 -21.05
CA MET A 787 45.02 -5.24 -20.66
C MET A 787 45.35 -4.72 -19.26
N ARG A 788 45.73 -5.62 -18.34
CA ARG A 788 46.17 -5.26 -17.01
C ARG A 788 47.51 -4.52 -17.03
N LEU A 789 48.51 -5.06 -17.72
CA LEU A 789 49.88 -4.54 -17.70
C LEU A 789 50.01 -3.16 -18.36
N TYR A 790 49.36 -2.95 -19.50
CA TYR A 790 49.56 -1.74 -20.30
C TYR A 790 48.40 -0.75 -20.25
N LEU A 791 47.20 -1.19 -19.88
CA LEU A 791 46.00 -0.35 -19.86
C LEU A 791 45.39 -0.20 -18.46
N HIS A 792 46.00 -0.81 -17.43
CA HIS A 792 45.46 -0.86 -16.07
C HIS A 792 44.04 -1.45 -15.97
N ILE A 793 43.57 -2.19 -16.97
CA ILE A 793 42.25 -2.82 -16.97
C ILE A 793 42.33 -4.19 -16.31
N GLY A 794 41.59 -4.35 -15.21
CA GLY A 794 41.57 -5.56 -14.39
C GLY A 794 42.47 -5.45 -13.17
N PHE A 795 42.03 -6.03 -12.07
CA PHE A 795 42.76 -6.06 -10.80
C PHE A 795 43.45 -7.43 -10.60
N ASP A 796 44.49 -7.50 -9.75
CA ASP A 796 45.28 -8.72 -9.51
C ASP A 796 44.42 -9.92 -9.10
N ASP A 797 44.93 -11.16 -9.18
CA ASP A 797 44.22 -12.38 -8.73
C ASP A 797 44.06 -12.45 -7.18
N VAL A 798 43.66 -11.34 -6.55
CA VAL A 798 43.37 -11.23 -5.12
C VAL A 798 42.10 -12.01 -4.84
N LYS A 799 42.25 -13.16 -4.18
CA LYS A 799 41.10 -13.94 -3.71
C LYS A 799 40.51 -13.26 -2.48
N LEU A 800 39.38 -12.58 -2.66
CA LEU A 800 38.62 -12.03 -1.55
C LEU A 800 38.03 -13.15 -0.68
N SER A 801 38.14 -13.00 0.64
CA SER A 801 37.45 -13.87 1.60
C SER A 801 35.93 -13.61 1.54
N GLN A 802 35.13 -14.55 2.05
CA GLN A 802 33.67 -14.37 2.15
C GLN A 802 33.29 -13.14 3.00
N GLU A 803 34.09 -12.82 4.02
CA GLU A 803 33.91 -11.60 4.82
C GLU A 803 34.18 -10.34 4.01
N GLN A 804 35.24 -10.31 3.21
CA GLN A 804 35.56 -9.16 2.34
C GLN A 804 34.51 -8.96 1.24
N ILE A 805 34.00 -10.06 0.67
CA ILE A 805 32.88 -10.06 -0.29
C ILE A 805 31.63 -9.44 0.33
N LYS A 806 31.26 -9.85 1.55
CA LYS A 806 30.14 -9.26 2.29
C LYS A 806 30.38 -7.77 2.61
N SER A 807 31.58 -7.41 3.06
CA SER A 807 31.93 -6.01 3.33
C SER A 807 31.84 -5.14 2.08
N LEU A 808 32.14 -5.70 0.90
CA LEU A 808 32.01 -5.01 -0.38
C LEU A 808 30.53 -4.82 -0.78
N GLU A 809 29.67 -5.82 -0.56
CA GLU A 809 28.21 -5.68 -0.72
C GLU A 809 27.65 -4.56 0.17
N ASP A 810 28.01 -4.59 1.45
CA ASP A 810 27.61 -3.61 2.44
C ASP A 810 28.11 -2.21 2.07
N TYR A 811 29.34 -2.10 1.55
CA TYR A 811 29.91 -0.85 1.06
C TYR A 811 29.12 -0.30 -0.13
N PHE A 812 28.78 -1.09 -1.14
CA PHE A 812 27.99 -0.62 -2.27
C PHE A 812 26.58 -0.20 -1.85
N TYR A 813 25.92 -1.00 -1.02
CA TYR A 813 24.60 -0.66 -0.49
C TYR A 813 24.64 0.65 0.31
N ALA A 814 25.61 0.83 1.20
CA ALA A 814 25.69 2.01 2.04
C ALA A 814 26.05 3.28 1.24
N ASN A 815 26.86 3.17 0.18
CA ASN A 815 27.08 4.27 -0.77
C ASN A 815 25.79 4.68 -1.50
N ILE A 816 24.97 3.71 -1.93
CA ILE A 816 23.65 4.00 -2.53
C ILE A 816 22.78 4.74 -1.52
N LEU A 817 22.69 4.24 -0.28
CA LEU A 817 21.90 4.87 0.78
C LEU A 817 22.39 6.30 1.08
N LEU A 818 23.71 6.54 1.13
CA LEU A 818 24.27 7.88 1.29
C LEU A 818 23.81 8.83 0.18
N ILE A 819 23.87 8.38 -1.08
CA ILE A 819 23.43 9.20 -2.22
C ILE A 819 21.93 9.50 -2.14
N GLU A 820 21.11 8.51 -1.76
CA GLU A 820 19.67 8.72 -1.58
C GLU A 820 19.37 9.69 -0.43
N CYS A 821 20.13 9.64 0.67
CA CYS A 821 20.06 10.63 1.75
C CYS A 821 20.44 12.04 1.26
N ILE A 822 21.49 12.15 0.44
CA ILE A 822 21.91 13.43 -0.20
C ILE A 822 20.79 14.01 -1.08
N GLN A 823 20.02 13.15 -1.75
CA GLN A 823 18.89 13.55 -2.60
C GLN A 823 17.58 13.75 -1.81
N GLY A 824 17.55 13.43 -0.52
CA GLY A 824 16.36 13.35 0.35
C GLY A 824 15.67 14.67 0.74
N GLY A 825 16.04 15.78 0.09
CA GLY A 825 15.33 17.06 0.20
C GLY A 825 15.66 17.94 1.42
N SER A 826 16.52 17.50 2.34
CA SER A 826 17.03 18.36 3.40
C SER A 826 18.12 19.31 2.92
N TYR A 827 18.35 20.37 3.68
CA TYR A 827 19.48 21.25 3.43
C TYR A 827 20.79 20.51 3.76
N SER A 828 21.68 20.49 2.78
CA SER A 828 23.09 20.13 2.93
C SER A 828 23.91 21.01 1.99
N SER A 829 25.11 21.37 2.41
CA SER A 829 26.02 22.21 1.64
C SER A 829 26.26 21.59 0.26
N LYS A 830 26.09 22.38 -0.81
CA LYS A 830 26.41 21.93 -2.18
C LYS A 830 27.87 21.49 -2.30
N ASP A 831 28.76 22.23 -1.63
CA ASP A 831 30.19 21.91 -1.59
C ASP A 831 30.43 20.56 -0.91
N LEU A 832 29.85 20.34 0.28
CA LEU A 832 29.97 19.05 0.96
C LEU A 832 29.39 17.91 0.12
N ARG A 833 28.19 18.07 -0.44
CA ARG A 833 27.57 17.05 -1.30
C ARG A 833 28.49 16.66 -2.46
N ASN A 834 29.06 17.67 -3.14
CA ASN A 834 30.01 17.43 -4.23
C ASN A 834 31.26 16.73 -3.72
N GLN A 835 31.84 17.17 -2.60
CA GLN A 835 32.99 16.50 -1.99
C GLN A 835 32.68 15.03 -1.66
N LEU A 836 31.56 14.72 -1.00
CA LEU A 836 31.21 13.34 -0.69
C LEU A 836 31.07 12.49 -1.96
N ILE A 837 30.35 12.99 -2.97
CA ILE A 837 30.10 12.28 -4.24
C ILE A 837 31.39 12.10 -5.06
N ASP A 838 32.22 13.14 -5.16
CA ASP A 838 33.46 13.14 -5.95
C ASP A 838 34.50 12.18 -5.33
N HIS A 839 34.40 11.88 -4.03
CA HIS A 839 35.32 10.98 -3.31
C HIS A 839 34.77 9.56 -3.07
N LEU A 840 33.58 9.22 -3.59
CA LEU A 840 33.10 7.83 -3.53
C LEU A 840 34.01 6.90 -4.35
N LEU A 841 34.17 5.67 -3.87
CA LEU A 841 35.01 4.64 -4.49
C LEU A 841 36.50 5.02 -4.61
N LEU A 842 37.00 5.91 -3.76
CA LEU A 842 38.43 6.19 -3.64
C LEU A 842 39.07 5.37 -2.51
N PRO A 843 40.37 5.03 -2.62
CA PRO A 843 41.09 4.48 -1.48
C PRO A 843 41.24 5.55 -0.40
N SER A 844 41.27 5.11 0.86
CA SER A 844 41.22 5.99 2.04
C SER A 844 42.35 7.03 2.04
N LYS A 845 43.52 6.68 1.49
CA LYS A 845 44.69 7.56 1.38
C LYS A 845 44.49 8.73 0.41
N ARG A 846 43.53 8.65 -0.51
CA ARG A 846 43.19 9.69 -1.51
C ARG A 846 42.00 10.54 -1.09
N ILE A 847 41.37 10.23 0.05
CA ILE A 847 40.26 10.99 0.59
C ILE A 847 40.81 12.04 1.56
N PRO A 848 40.38 13.32 1.47
CA PRO A 848 40.73 14.36 2.43
C PRO A 848 40.47 13.94 3.87
N SER A 849 41.44 14.15 4.75
CA SER A 849 41.37 13.75 6.17
C SER A 849 40.19 14.40 6.91
N GLU A 850 39.77 15.59 6.48
CA GLU A 850 38.62 16.34 7.00
C GLU A 850 37.28 15.63 6.77
N LEU A 851 37.17 14.81 5.72
CA LEU A 851 35.98 13.98 5.47
C LEU A 851 36.02 12.68 6.28
N LEU A 852 37.21 12.25 6.70
CA LEU A 852 37.42 11.02 7.47
C LEU A 852 37.57 11.22 8.99
N SER A 853 37.73 12.47 9.45
CA SER A 853 37.92 12.82 10.87
C SER A 853 36.71 13.57 11.44
N LEU A 854 36.47 13.40 12.74
CA LEU A 854 35.50 14.20 13.48
C LEU A 854 36.11 15.58 13.69
N SER A 855 35.56 16.60 13.04
CA SER A 855 35.84 17.97 13.44
C SER A 855 35.18 18.22 14.79
N TYR A 856 35.87 17.94 15.89
CA TYR A 856 35.51 18.51 17.19
C TYR A 856 35.74 20.02 17.10
N LYS A 857 34.71 20.76 16.67
CA LYS A 857 34.63 22.16 17.02
C LYS A 857 34.25 22.20 18.49
N ASN A 858 35.26 22.32 19.35
CA ASN A 858 35.06 22.88 20.68
C ASN A 858 34.48 24.29 20.48
N SER A 859 33.19 24.45 20.75
CA SER A 859 32.53 25.74 20.95
C SER A 859 31.77 25.70 22.26
#